data_AF-A0A433AGH2-F1
#
_entry.id   AF-A0A433AGH2-F1
#
_cell.length_a   1.000
_cell.length_b   1.000
_cell.length_c   1.000
_cell.angle_alpha   90.00
_cell.angle_beta   90.00
_cell.angle_gamma   90.00
#
_symmetry.space_group_name_H-M   'P 1'
#
loop_
_entity.id
_entity.type
_entity.pdbx_description
1 polymer ?
#
loop_
_entity_poly.entity_id
_entity_poly.type
_entity_poly.pdbx_seq_one_letter_code
_entity_poly.pdbx_strand_id
1 'polypeptide(L)'
;KYLLSLGLRSHPPLDTLLALAAHTSDKQLRAKAITYFIEHFKQAYESSYDGSKVSVAFLPTTDGKTLTTPMDCFTNSACAILGFNILHPELKPNANKFGVAENPPRQKLMQRLLANPPRDHEKAKAIFEYLASRQGDFSTPDWNNLRIQKFLPVADKAAAAVAGDATRPSAATVKTILVEPTSCYFESDKASFLKELFTYVDYGAVANGFLRSCGVKDEPTTIELAQMIVRDPQRYWQLSGGGERYLGVLRQIAGHYYQIKQQRTLLNEMMSSPFLIGIKKSGGIDEGPDVKEKDSKDEVNEGHREDEEIVQYRLAKAKDIFIADDTMGHQIFSPLSAPMEPLLEEFYENLGAARLSSQIKENYTYDGTPNVTDRSKDIHKLVEERTPIIIYQMLHDNPQRKNELVKDEKWLKKNLKVLQTREIKINRTFAYTGQKNVQSTTACVDVNKCLIYITAIGELDYYDVANALCRLLFSRTRFNDAIVFERYLTATLNNLRRKGVPVDRILNIKKIPEKVVSLPSEANQFPTAVAASSALQRPASTSQSAINEHVRHIQALFPDADPQYIRQLVIQEKQDHIQRVSNKLLDNKYPRAQPPGSFGGVVNQPSEVGPEHNPIDVAKPPVAPTNNLFSRFSKTLSSWGLPDYANAGQLDQENKPIAPIPPPEPAGPKLPRPVETISPNFTNNVRENLQRAIASCRPNSQSDVFSRPEVKTVTESRQGYCDIKPGQNLTYVGRARGLEFYLHQGINPDDILTKYGDALSRFVLVIRALVGVFDLNIAAIHVFYDHEGPTIAFNRNGSLFFNLRYYLALHDGESVGKRRESLIYWFFTACHELAHNFVCEYSDTTLSTSTDGFVPFLTASIFLSCTLNRS
;
A
#
# COMPACT_ATOMS: atom_id res chain seq x y z
N LYS A 1 31.48 -80.65 -33.27
CA LYS A 1 30.38 -80.94 -34.22
C LYS A 1 29.68 -82.26 -33.90
N TYR A 2 30.33 -83.43 -33.99
CA TYR A 2 29.70 -84.73 -33.69
C TYR A 2 28.97 -84.81 -32.32
N LEU A 3 29.58 -84.28 -31.24
CA LEU A 3 28.93 -84.22 -29.92
C LEU A 3 27.63 -83.37 -29.91
N LEU A 4 27.57 -82.29 -30.70
CA LEU A 4 26.37 -81.46 -30.81
C LEU A 4 25.24 -82.20 -31.54
N SER A 5 25.57 -82.99 -32.58
CA SER A 5 24.59 -83.85 -33.26
C SER A 5 24.11 -85.04 -32.42
N LEU A 6 24.83 -85.40 -31.34
CA LEU A 6 24.38 -86.34 -30.32
C LEU A 6 23.57 -85.67 -29.19
N GLY A 7 23.25 -84.38 -29.31
CA GLY A 7 22.42 -83.65 -28.35
C GLY A 7 23.16 -83.04 -27.16
N LEU A 8 24.50 -83.14 -27.07
CA LEU A 8 25.24 -82.36 -26.08
C LEU A 8 25.12 -80.86 -26.41
N ARG A 9 24.77 -80.05 -25.41
CA ARG A 9 24.68 -78.59 -25.55
C ARG A 9 26.06 -77.96 -25.34
N SER A 10 26.36 -76.91 -26.09
CA SER A 10 27.60 -76.13 -25.96
C SER A 10 27.69 -75.33 -24.65
N HIS A 11 26.54 -74.99 -24.07
CA HIS A 11 26.39 -74.35 -22.76
C HIS A 11 25.05 -74.76 -22.12
N PRO A 12 24.86 -74.58 -20.81
CA PRO A 12 23.55 -74.72 -20.18
C PRO A 12 22.48 -73.83 -20.83
N PRO A 13 21.21 -74.27 -20.93
CA PRO A 13 20.10 -73.38 -21.25
C PRO A 13 19.94 -72.29 -20.18
N LEU A 14 19.47 -71.11 -20.58
CA LEU A 14 19.28 -69.98 -19.68
C LEU A 14 18.37 -70.33 -18.49
N ASP A 15 17.21 -70.93 -18.72
CA ASP A 15 16.25 -71.29 -17.65
C ASP A 15 16.86 -72.29 -16.65
N THR A 16 17.63 -73.26 -17.14
CA THR A 16 18.34 -74.22 -16.29
C THR A 16 19.41 -73.53 -15.46
N LEU A 17 20.16 -72.60 -16.05
CA LEU A 17 21.21 -71.85 -15.34
C LEU A 17 20.62 -70.91 -14.28
N LEU A 18 19.52 -70.21 -14.59
CA LEU A 18 18.82 -69.36 -13.64
C LEU A 18 18.18 -70.18 -12.50
N ALA A 19 17.65 -71.37 -12.78
CA ALA A 19 17.15 -72.28 -11.74
C ALA A 19 18.27 -72.77 -10.80
N LEU A 20 19.45 -73.09 -11.33
CA LEU A 20 20.64 -73.43 -10.52
C LEU A 20 21.13 -72.23 -9.69
N ALA A 21 21.08 -71.02 -10.24
CA ALA A 21 21.38 -69.79 -9.52
C ALA A 21 20.31 -69.43 -8.46
N ALA A 22 19.06 -69.86 -8.63
CA ALA A 22 17.99 -69.68 -7.67
C ALA A 22 18.01 -70.69 -6.50
N HIS A 23 18.92 -71.67 -6.53
CA HIS A 23 18.96 -72.70 -5.51
C HIS A 23 19.30 -72.09 -4.13
N THR A 24 18.37 -72.19 -3.19
CA THR A 24 18.47 -71.55 -1.87
C THR A 24 19.46 -72.27 -0.96
N SER A 25 19.33 -73.60 -0.84
CA SER A 25 20.14 -74.45 0.06
C SER A 25 21.63 -74.53 -0.34
N ASP A 26 21.93 -74.76 -1.62
CA ASP A 26 23.32 -74.89 -2.09
C ASP A 26 23.90 -73.54 -2.53
N LYS A 27 24.63 -72.91 -1.61
CA LYS A 27 25.33 -71.64 -1.85
C LYS A 27 26.49 -71.78 -2.87
N GLN A 28 27.14 -72.94 -2.95
CA GLN A 28 28.29 -73.14 -3.85
C GLN A 28 27.82 -73.36 -5.29
N LEU A 29 26.77 -74.15 -5.49
CA LEU A 29 26.13 -74.33 -6.79
C LEU A 29 25.59 -73.01 -7.34
N ARG A 30 24.91 -72.22 -6.49
CA ARG A 30 24.45 -70.88 -6.84
C ARG A 30 25.61 -69.97 -7.27
N ALA A 31 26.68 -69.90 -6.48
CA ALA A 31 27.84 -69.07 -6.81
C ALA A 31 28.46 -69.49 -8.16
N LYS A 32 28.64 -70.79 -8.40
CA LYS A 32 29.14 -71.32 -9.69
C LYS A 32 28.22 -70.98 -10.87
N ALA A 33 26.91 -71.09 -10.69
CA ALA A 33 25.93 -70.74 -11.74
C ALA A 33 25.95 -69.25 -12.09
N ILE A 34 26.03 -68.38 -11.07
CA ILE A 34 26.12 -66.91 -11.26
C ILE A 34 27.45 -66.54 -11.93
N THR A 35 28.58 -67.10 -11.49
CA THR A 35 29.90 -66.87 -12.12
C THR A 35 29.90 -67.32 -13.58
N TYR A 36 29.38 -68.52 -13.87
CA TYR A 36 29.29 -69.03 -15.25
C TYR A 36 28.45 -68.09 -16.15
N PHE A 37 27.31 -67.59 -15.65
CA PHE A 37 26.48 -66.61 -16.34
C PHE A 37 27.27 -65.31 -16.62
N ILE A 38 27.97 -64.76 -15.61
CA ILE A 38 28.78 -63.54 -15.74
C ILE A 38 29.86 -63.69 -16.82
N GLU A 39 30.58 -64.80 -16.82
CA GLU A 39 31.71 -65.09 -17.71
C GLU A 39 31.25 -65.27 -19.16
N HIS A 40 30.18 -66.05 -19.37
CA HIS A 40 29.71 -66.44 -20.70
C HIS A 40 28.61 -65.53 -21.26
N PHE A 41 28.20 -64.49 -20.54
CA PHE A 41 27.07 -63.60 -20.88
C PHE A 41 27.07 -63.19 -22.36
N LYS A 42 28.15 -62.55 -22.83
CA LYS A 42 28.28 -62.04 -24.20
C LYS A 42 28.29 -63.11 -25.28
N GLN A 43 28.69 -64.34 -24.93
CA GLN A 43 28.89 -65.43 -25.89
C GLN A 43 27.67 -66.34 -26.01
N ALA A 44 26.88 -66.47 -24.94
CA ALA A 44 25.83 -67.49 -24.83
C ALA A 44 24.44 -66.95 -24.42
N TYR A 45 24.36 -65.77 -23.79
CA TYR A 45 23.11 -65.32 -23.13
C TYR A 45 22.62 -63.93 -23.55
N GLU A 46 23.48 -63.00 -23.95
CA GLU A 46 23.15 -61.59 -24.24
C GLU A 46 22.00 -61.40 -25.25
N SER A 47 21.88 -62.27 -26.26
CA SER A 47 20.79 -62.21 -27.26
C SER A 47 19.45 -62.83 -26.80
N SER A 48 19.44 -63.54 -25.67
CA SER A 48 18.26 -64.27 -25.15
C SER A 48 17.82 -63.81 -23.76
N TYR A 49 18.67 -63.09 -23.04
CA TYR A 49 18.43 -62.62 -21.68
C TYR A 49 17.74 -61.25 -21.67
N ASP A 50 16.59 -61.18 -20.99
CA ASP A 50 15.88 -59.94 -20.70
C ASP A 50 15.51 -59.92 -19.22
N GLY A 51 16.24 -59.14 -18.42
CA GLY A 51 16.05 -59.04 -16.97
C GLY A 51 14.64 -58.61 -16.55
N SER A 52 13.88 -57.93 -17.43
CA SER A 52 12.49 -57.54 -17.16
C SER A 52 11.50 -58.71 -17.20
N LYS A 53 11.86 -59.80 -17.89
CA LYS A 53 11.05 -61.02 -18.04
C LYS A 53 11.41 -62.12 -17.04
N VAL A 54 12.48 -61.95 -16.25
CA VAL A 54 12.93 -62.96 -15.28
C VAL A 54 12.06 -62.94 -14.03
N SER A 55 11.19 -63.94 -13.90
CA SER A 55 10.35 -64.18 -12.71
C SER A 55 11.06 -64.96 -11.59
N VAL A 56 12.18 -65.61 -11.91
CA VAL A 56 12.95 -66.43 -10.96
C VAL A 56 13.81 -65.54 -10.07
N ALA A 57 13.69 -65.70 -8.75
CA ALA A 57 14.51 -64.98 -7.78
C ALA A 57 15.87 -65.68 -7.60
N PHE A 58 16.91 -65.16 -8.26
CA PHE A 58 18.26 -65.77 -8.29
C PHE A 58 19.38 -64.83 -7.80
N LEU A 59 19.13 -63.52 -7.72
CA LEU A 59 20.14 -62.54 -7.33
C LEU A 59 20.22 -62.45 -5.80
N PRO A 60 21.37 -62.74 -5.16
CA PRO A 60 21.55 -62.52 -3.73
C PRO A 60 21.59 -61.03 -3.41
N THR A 61 20.94 -60.66 -2.30
CA THR A 61 20.98 -59.30 -1.77
C THR A 61 22.16 -59.11 -0.80
N THR A 62 22.37 -57.88 -0.33
CA THR A 62 23.35 -57.54 0.72
C THR A 62 23.18 -58.28 2.04
N ASP A 63 22.04 -58.90 2.33
CA ASP A 63 21.83 -59.67 3.57
C ASP A 63 22.41 -61.10 3.53
N GLY A 64 22.84 -61.57 2.34
CA GLY A 64 23.38 -62.91 2.10
C GLY A 64 22.39 -64.08 2.30
N LYS A 65 21.10 -63.78 2.47
CA LYS A 65 20.00 -64.71 2.81
C LYS A 65 18.85 -64.67 1.81
N THR A 66 18.44 -63.49 1.38
CA THR A 66 17.35 -63.30 0.41
C THR A 66 17.87 -63.37 -1.03
N LEU A 67 17.06 -63.99 -1.90
CA LEU A 67 17.21 -63.93 -3.35
C LEU A 67 16.07 -63.09 -3.92
N THR A 68 16.35 -62.33 -4.98
CA THR A 68 15.38 -61.44 -5.63
C THR A 68 15.46 -61.56 -7.16
N THR A 69 14.42 -61.09 -7.85
CA THR A 69 14.42 -60.88 -9.30
C THR A 69 15.23 -59.63 -9.65
N PRO A 70 15.68 -59.46 -10.91
CA PRO A 70 16.33 -58.22 -11.36
C PRO A 70 15.47 -56.96 -11.17
N MET A 71 14.16 -57.08 -11.40
CA MET A 71 13.20 -55.96 -11.33
C MET A 71 12.91 -55.47 -9.90
N ASP A 72 13.22 -56.26 -8.88
CA ASP A 72 13.06 -55.91 -7.46
C ASP A 72 14.40 -55.74 -6.73
N CYS A 73 15.51 -55.75 -7.47
CA CYS A 73 16.87 -55.54 -6.98
C CYS A 73 17.45 -54.22 -7.50
N PHE A 74 18.28 -53.53 -6.70
CA PHE A 74 18.89 -52.26 -7.09
C PHE A 74 20.36 -52.17 -6.66
N THR A 75 21.17 -51.35 -7.34
CA THR A 75 22.59 -51.17 -6.98
C THR A 75 22.83 -50.04 -5.97
N ASN A 76 22.00 -48.99 -5.97
CA ASN A 76 22.09 -47.89 -5.02
C ASN A 76 21.59 -48.32 -3.63
N SER A 77 22.50 -48.38 -2.66
CA SER A 77 22.18 -48.77 -1.27
C SER A 77 21.22 -47.82 -0.56
N ALA A 78 21.10 -46.56 -0.99
CA ALA A 78 20.21 -45.59 -0.34
C ALA A 78 18.73 -46.01 -0.39
N CYS A 79 18.30 -46.74 -1.44
CA CYS A 79 16.90 -47.17 -1.55
C CYS A 79 16.49 -48.23 -0.50
N ALA A 80 17.45 -48.83 0.23
CA ALA A 80 17.18 -49.72 1.35
C ALA A 80 16.31 -49.07 2.45
N ILE A 81 16.33 -47.73 2.57
CA ILE A 81 15.52 -46.99 3.55
C ILE A 81 14.00 -47.18 3.35
N LEU A 82 13.57 -47.46 2.11
CA LEU A 82 12.18 -47.82 1.74
C LEU A 82 11.96 -49.34 1.63
N GLY A 83 12.90 -50.14 2.14
CA GLY A 83 12.85 -51.60 2.14
C GLY A 83 13.02 -52.23 0.75
N PHE A 84 13.75 -51.59 -0.15
CA PHE A 84 14.13 -52.19 -1.44
C PHE A 84 15.35 -53.10 -1.29
N ASN A 85 15.42 -54.17 -2.08
CA ASN A 85 16.52 -55.13 -2.04
C ASN A 85 17.76 -54.56 -2.75
N ILE A 86 18.92 -54.60 -2.09
CA ILE A 86 20.18 -54.12 -2.65
C ILE A 86 21.01 -55.31 -3.14
N LEU A 87 21.55 -55.23 -4.36
CA LEU A 87 22.39 -56.26 -4.96
C LEU A 87 23.66 -56.50 -4.11
N HIS A 88 24.02 -57.77 -3.89
CA HIS A 88 25.23 -58.15 -3.16
C HIS A 88 26.48 -57.43 -3.72
N PRO A 89 27.41 -56.90 -2.87
CA PRO A 89 28.48 -56.01 -3.33
C PRO A 89 29.37 -56.60 -4.44
N GLU A 90 29.68 -57.89 -4.35
CA GLU A 90 30.49 -58.63 -5.33
C GLU A 90 29.87 -58.68 -6.74
N LEU A 91 28.54 -58.57 -6.84
CA LEU A 91 27.81 -58.62 -8.10
C LEU A 91 27.60 -57.24 -8.73
N LYS A 92 27.78 -56.15 -7.98
CA LYS A 92 27.61 -54.77 -8.48
C LYS A 92 28.43 -54.46 -9.75
N PRO A 93 29.70 -54.90 -9.91
CA PRO A 93 30.47 -54.68 -11.15
C PRO A 93 29.86 -55.31 -12.41
N ASN A 94 28.92 -56.27 -12.25
CA ASN A 94 28.25 -56.97 -13.35
C ASN A 94 26.73 -56.71 -13.37
N ALA A 95 26.23 -55.70 -12.64
CA ALA A 95 24.81 -55.40 -12.51
C ALA A 95 24.07 -55.22 -13.85
N ASN A 96 24.75 -54.64 -14.84
CA ASN A 96 24.25 -54.47 -16.20
C ASN A 96 23.94 -55.81 -16.91
N LYS A 97 24.79 -56.85 -16.74
CA LYS A 97 24.54 -58.20 -17.30
C LYS A 97 23.29 -58.84 -16.71
N PHE A 98 22.96 -58.51 -15.47
CA PHE A 98 21.74 -58.98 -14.80
C PHE A 98 20.50 -58.15 -15.13
N GLY A 99 20.63 -57.00 -15.81
CA GLY A 99 19.52 -56.06 -16.00
C GLY A 99 19.06 -55.38 -14.70
N VAL A 100 19.92 -55.33 -13.68
CA VAL A 100 19.61 -54.71 -12.39
C VAL A 100 19.71 -53.19 -12.53
N ALA A 101 18.59 -52.50 -12.29
CA ALA A 101 18.54 -51.05 -12.33
C ALA A 101 19.33 -50.41 -11.17
N GLU A 102 19.81 -49.19 -11.35
CA GLU A 102 20.51 -48.49 -10.26
C GLU A 102 19.56 -48.11 -9.12
N ASN A 103 18.34 -47.66 -9.47
CA ASN A 103 17.35 -47.11 -8.56
C ASN A 103 15.93 -47.62 -8.90
N PRO A 104 15.00 -47.69 -7.92
CA PRO A 104 13.61 -48.03 -8.19
C PRO A 104 12.91 -46.97 -9.06
N PRO A 105 12.01 -47.37 -9.98
CA PRO A 105 11.18 -46.43 -10.72
C PRO A 105 10.19 -45.71 -9.79
N ARG A 106 9.85 -44.45 -10.11
CA ARG A 106 9.01 -43.56 -9.27
C ARG A 106 7.70 -44.20 -8.79
N GLN A 107 7.05 -45.03 -9.61
CA GLN A 107 5.82 -45.73 -9.24
C GLN A 107 6.03 -46.67 -8.04
N LYS A 108 7.17 -47.40 -7.99
CA LYS A 108 7.52 -48.24 -6.85
C LYS A 108 7.86 -47.40 -5.61
N LEU A 109 8.54 -46.26 -5.77
CA LEU A 109 8.84 -45.33 -4.66
C LEU A 109 7.55 -44.84 -4.00
N MET A 110 6.59 -44.34 -4.79
CA MET A 110 5.27 -43.91 -4.30
C MET A 110 4.51 -45.05 -3.64
N GLN A 111 4.45 -46.23 -4.28
CA GLN A 111 3.75 -47.39 -3.74
C GLN A 111 4.29 -47.80 -2.37
N ARG A 112 5.62 -47.80 -2.17
CA ARG A 112 6.23 -48.14 -0.88
C ARG A 112 5.97 -47.07 0.18
N LEU A 113 6.09 -45.79 -0.15
CA LEU A 113 5.80 -44.68 0.76
C LEU A 113 4.34 -44.70 1.25
N LEU A 114 3.39 -44.90 0.34
CA LEU A 114 1.96 -44.86 0.67
C LEU A 114 1.45 -46.15 1.32
N ALA A 115 2.02 -47.31 0.99
CA ALA A 115 1.66 -48.58 1.64
C ALA A 115 2.22 -48.70 3.06
N ASN A 116 3.44 -48.17 3.31
CA ASN A 116 4.11 -48.24 4.61
C ASN A 116 4.69 -46.86 5.01
N PRO A 117 3.83 -45.85 5.26
CA PRO A 117 4.29 -44.51 5.63
C PRO A 117 5.05 -44.52 6.96
N PRO A 118 6.10 -43.69 7.09
CA PRO A 118 6.89 -43.62 8.32
C PRO A 118 6.05 -43.07 9.48
N ARG A 119 6.25 -43.65 10.68
CA ARG A 119 5.60 -43.22 11.93
C ARG A 119 6.58 -42.71 12.99
N ASP A 120 7.86 -42.76 12.66
CA ASP A 120 8.98 -42.31 13.47
C ASP A 120 9.63 -41.10 12.77
N HIS A 121 10.10 -40.13 13.55
CA HIS A 121 10.59 -38.86 13.03
C HIS A 121 11.90 -39.02 12.25
N GLU A 122 12.90 -39.70 12.83
CA GLU A 122 14.20 -39.92 12.19
C GLU A 122 14.08 -40.80 10.94
N LYS A 123 13.23 -41.83 10.99
CA LYS A 123 12.93 -42.66 9.82
C LYS A 123 12.22 -41.88 8.73
N ALA A 124 11.29 -40.98 9.08
CA ALA A 124 10.61 -40.13 8.12
C ALA A 124 11.59 -39.17 7.44
N LYS A 125 12.45 -38.51 8.22
CA LYS A 125 13.55 -37.66 7.74
C LYS A 125 14.39 -38.38 6.71
N ALA A 126 14.98 -39.53 7.06
CA ALA A 126 15.85 -40.29 6.17
C ALA A 126 15.15 -40.75 4.86
N ILE A 127 13.85 -41.09 4.93
CA ILE A 127 13.05 -41.40 3.74
C ILE A 127 12.83 -40.15 2.87
N PHE A 128 12.49 -39.00 3.47
CA PHE A 128 12.25 -37.77 2.73
C PHE A 128 13.53 -37.18 2.14
N GLU A 129 14.68 -37.31 2.80
CA GLU A 129 15.99 -36.96 2.26
C GLU A 129 16.36 -37.83 1.05
N TYR A 130 16.12 -39.15 1.12
CA TYR A 130 16.29 -40.03 -0.05
C TYR A 130 15.35 -39.64 -1.19
N LEU A 131 14.07 -39.38 -0.92
CA LEU A 131 13.10 -38.97 -1.94
C LEU A 131 13.42 -37.59 -2.53
N ALA A 132 14.00 -36.67 -1.75
CA ALA A 132 14.53 -35.39 -2.24
C ALA A 132 15.62 -35.60 -3.31
N SER A 133 16.55 -36.55 -3.08
CA SER A 133 17.57 -36.91 -4.08
C SER A 133 16.99 -37.49 -5.39
N ARG A 134 15.74 -37.98 -5.34
CA ARG A 134 14.99 -38.55 -6.47
C ARG A 134 13.92 -37.60 -7.02
N GLN A 135 13.82 -36.35 -6.55
CA GLN A 135 12.71 -35.45 -6.89
C GLN A 135 12.53 -35.21 -8.40
N GLY A 136 13.62 -35.24 -9.18
CA GLY A 136 13.59 -35.10 -10.64
C GLY A 136 12.91 -36.25 -11.40
N ASP A 137 12.68 -37.40 -10.75
CA ASP A 137 11.92 -38.49 -11.34
C ASP A 137 10.40 -38.23 -11.35
N PHE A 138 9.89 -37.41 -10.43
CA PHE A 138 8.47 -37.27 -10.13
C PHE A 138 7.77 -36.28 -11.08
N SER A 139 6.61 -36.69 -11.59
CA SER A 139 5.78 -35.89 -12.50
C SER A 139 4.68 -35.11 -11.75
N THR A 140 4.09 -34.10 -12.39
CA THR A 140 3.01 -33.29 -11.79
C THR A 140 1.83 -34.10 -11.22
N PRO A 141 1.33 -35.18 -11.89
CA PRO A 141 0.34 -36.08 -11.30
C PRO A 141 0.81 -36.77 -10.01
N ASP A 142 2.10 -37.12 -9.91
CA ASP A 142 2.67 -37.78 -8.73
C ASP A 142 2.66 -36.83 -7.53
N TRP A 143 3.08 -35.57 -7.73
CA TRP A 143 3.01 -34.52 -6.71
C TRP A 143 1.57 -34.19 -6.28
N ASN A 144 0.63 -34.14 -7.24
CA ASN A 144 -0.79 -33.90 -6.95
C ASN A 144 -1.41 -35.03 -6.11
N ASN A 145 -0.98 -36.29 -6.30
CA ASN A 145 -1.38 -37.38 -5.43
C ASN A 145 -0.76 -37.23 -4.03
N LEU A 146 0.55 -37.02 -3.91
CA LEU A 146 1.23 -36.87 -2.62
C LEU A 146 0.63 -35.75 -1.75
N ARG A 147 0.19 -34.64 -2.34
CA ARG A 147 -0.45 -33.50 -1.64
C ARG A 147 -1.67 -33.85 -0.77
N ILE A 148 -2.41 -34.90 -1.15
CA ILE A 148 -3.67 -35.31 -0.49
C ILE A 148 -3.56 -36.63 0.27
N GLN A 149 -2.37 -37.23 0.34
CA GLN A 149 -2.15 -38.52 1.00
C GLN A 149 -1.59 -38.34 2.41
N LYS A 150 -2.10 -39.15 3.35
CA LYS A 150 -1.68 -39.12 4.77
C LYS A 150 -0.45 -39.99 5.00
N PHE A 151 0.72 -39.43 4.69
CA PHE A 151 2.02 -40.09 4.90
C PHE A 151 2.99 -39.31 5.81
N LEU A 152 2.68 -38.05 6.15
CA LEU A 152 3.55 -37.19 6.96
C LEU A 152 3.28 -37.43 8.46
N PRO A 153 4.23 -37.96 9.24
CA PRO A 153 4.04 -38.15 10.68
C PRO A 153 4.09 -36.82 11.44
N VAL A 154 3.24 -36.70 12.46
CA VAL A 154 3.15 -35.56 13.37
C VAL A 154 2.80 -36.07 14.78
N ALA A 155 3.34 -35.42 15.82
CA ALA A 155 2.99 -35.70 17.20
C ALA A 155 1.54 -35.28 17.53
N ASP A 156 0.74 -36.20 18.08
CA ASP A 156 -0.63 -35.92 18.53
C ASP A 156 -0.63 -35.04 19.80
N LYS A 157 -0.71 -33.72 19.59
CA LYS A 157 -0.80 -32.73 20.67
C LYS A 157 -2.05 -32.92 21.55
N ALA A 158 -3.13 -33.48 21.01
CA ALA A 158 -4.37 -33.70 21.77
C ALA A 158 -4.21 -34.88 22.76
N ALA A 159 -3.50 -35.94 22.36
CA ALA A 159 -3.15 -37.03 23.27
C ALA A 159 -2.18 -36.59 24.39
N ALA A 160 -1.25 -35.69 24.09
CA ALA A 160 -0.29 -35.17 25.07
C ALA A 160 -0.95 -34.34 26.19
N ALA A 161 -1.96 -33.52 25.85
CA ALA A 161 -2.66 -32.67 26.83
C ALA A 161 -3.50 -33.45 27.85
N VAL A 162 -4.01 -34.64 27.49
CA VAL A 162 -4.85 -35.46 28.39
C VAL A 162 -4.02 -36.28 29.39
N ALA A 163 -2.73 -36.48 29.14
CA ALA A 163 -1.81 -37.20 30.04
C ALA A 163 -1.26 -36.33 31.18
N GLY A 164 -1.80 -35.12 31.39
CA GLY A 164 -1.30 -34.10 32.31
C GLY A 164 -1.67 -34.27 33.79
N ASP A 165 -1.83 -35.50 34.31
CA ASP A 165 -1.92 -35.72 35.76
C ASP A 165 -0.54 -36.12 36.31
N ALA A 166 0.03 -35.25 37.15
CA ALA A 166 1.45 -35.24 37.44
C ALA A 166 1.80 -36.12 38.64
N THR A 167 2.33 -37.34 38.41
CA THR A 167 3.08 -38.07 39.47
C THR A 167 4.08 -39.16 39.02
N ARG A 168 4.33 -39.41 37.71
CA ARG A 168 5.37 -40.36 37.26
C ARG A 168 6.01 -39.99 35.91
N PRO A 169 7.35 -39.88 35.81
CA PRO A 169 8.05 -39.83 34.53
C PRO A 169 8.15 -41.26 33.95
N SER A 170 7.09 -41.70 33.27
CA SER A 170 7.18 -42.81 32.32
C SER A 170 7.23 -42.23 30.91
N ALA A 171 8.04 -42.82 30.04
CA ALA A 171 8.14 -42.44 28.63
C ALA A 171 6.86 -42.83 27.87
N ALA A 172 5.77 -42.11 28.14
CA ALA A 172 4.51 -42.26 27.43
C ALA A 172 4.74 -41.96 25.95
N THR A 173 4.63 -43.00 25.12
CA THR A 173 4.95 -42.92 23.69
C THR A 173 4.05 -41.88 23.04
N VAL A 174 4.63 -40.74 22.63
CA VAL A 174 3.90 -39.69 21.93
C VAL A 174 3.24 -40.31 20.70
N LYS A 175 1.92 -40.30 20.68
CA LYS A 175 1.14 -40.98 19.65
C LYS A 175 1.34 -40.24 18.33
N THR A 176 1.95 -40.89 17.34
CA THR A 176 2.09 -40.31 16.00
C THR A 176 0.78 -40.43 15.22
N ILE A 177 0.32 -39.32 14.66
CA ILE A 177 -0.74 -39.28 13.64
C ILE A 177 -0.11 -39.03 12.25
N LEU A 178 -0.78 -39.52 11.20
CA LEU A 178 -0.41 -39.26 9.82
C LEU A 178 -1.35 -38.20 9.23
N VAL A 179 -0.78 -37.15 8.68
CA VAL A 179 -1.50 -35.99 8.13
C VAL A 179 -1.13 -35.74 6.67
N GLU A 180 -1.93 -34.91 6.01
CA GLU A 180 -1.72 -34.49 4.62
C GLU A 180 -0.66 -33.37 4.58
N PRO A 181 0.34 -33.41 3.68
CA PRO A 181 1.35 -32.35 3.56
C PRO A 181 0.74 -30.95 3.44
N THR A 182 -0.37 -30.80 2.72
CA THR A 182 -1.07 -29.51 2.52
C THR A 182 -1.73 -28.95 3.79
N SER A 183 -1.83 -29.74 4.87
CA SER A 183 -2.32 -29.32 6.19
C SER A 183 -1.21 -28.89 7.16
N CYS A 184 0.05 -28.90 6.71
CA CYS A 184 1.24 -28.63 7.52
C CYS A 184 2.02 -27.41 7.05
N TYR A 185 2.79 -26.85 7.99
CA TYR A 185 3.66 -25.68 7.79
C TYR A 185 5.08 -25.95 8.28
N PHE A 186 6.08 -25.29 7.72
CA PHE A 186 7.45 -25.38 8.22
C PHE A 186 7.65 -24.51 9.46
N GLU A 187 8.35 -25.05 10.46
CA GLU A 187 8.58 -24.32 11.71
C GLU A 187 9.42 -23.04 11.50
N SER A 188 8.96 -21.93 12.09
CA SER A 188 9.66 -20.64 12.06
C SER A 188 9.61 -19.93 13.41
N ASP A 189 10.61 -19.09 13.68
CA ASP A 189 10.73 -18.32 14.93
C ASP A 189 9.60 -17.28 15.09
N LYS A 190 9.00 -16.84 13.99
CA LYS A 190 7.92 -15.84 13.96
C LYS A 190 6.56 -16.42 14.35
N ALA A 191 6.38 -17.73 14.27
CA ALA A 191 5.07 -18.39 14.36
C ALA A 191 4.61 -18.73 15.79
N SER A 192 5.21 -18.15 16.84
CA SER A 192 5.13 -18.63 18.24
C SER A 192 3.74 -19.12 18.71
N PHE A 193 2.69 -18.30 18.62
CA PHE A 193 1.32 -18.72 19.01
C PHE A 193 0.56 -19.50 17.92
N LEU A 194 0.91 -19.30 16.64
CA LEU A 194 0.32 -20.05 15.52
C LEU A 194 0.64 -21.56 15.63
N LYS A 195 1.76 -21.92 16.29
CA LYS A 195 2.14 -23.31 16.61
C LYS A 195 1.08 -24.08 17.44
N GLU A 196 0.15 -23.40 18.11
CA GLU A 196 -0.96 -24.02 18.85
C GLU A 196 -2.29 -24.12 18.06
N LEU A 197 -2.35 -23.44 16.91
CA LEU A 197 -3.50 -23.41 16.00
C LEU A 197 -3.29 -24.28 14.76
N PHE A 198 -2.06 -24.31 14.23
CA PHE A 198 -1.69 -25.04 13.02
C PHE A 198 -0.65 -26.12 13.30
N THR A 199 -0.57 -27.09 12.38
CA THR A 199 0.40 -28.18 12.45
C THR A 199 1.72 -27.74 11.83
N TYR A 200 2.77 -27.64 12.65
CA TYR A 200 4.12 -27.34 12.20
C TYR A 200 5.00 -28.58 12.18
N VAL A 201 5.91 -28.63 11.21
CA VAL A 201 6.90 -29.71 11.02
C VAL A 201 8.27 -29.14 10.65
N ASP A 202 9.33 -29.84 11.06
CA ASP A 202 10.67 -29.66 10.53
C ASP A 202 11.32 -31.04 10.40
N TYR A 203 11.85 -31.37 9.22
CA TYR A 203 12.61 -32.59 8.97
C TYR A 203 14.05 -32.28 8.51
N GLY A 204 14.50 -31.02 8.64
CA GLY A 204 15.76 -30.53 8.12
C GLY A 204 15.68 -30.12 6.64
N ALA A 205 16.61 -29.27 6.21
CA ALA A 205 16.54 -28.54 4.94
C ALA A 205 16.30 -29.42 3.68
N VAL A 206 16.94 -30.60 3.61
CA VAL A 206 16.85 -31.50 2.44
C VAL A 206 15.48 -32.18 2.37
N ALA A 207 15.00 -32.76 3.49
CA ALA A 207 13.66 -33.33 3.58
C ALA A 207 12.56 -32.29 3.38
N ASN A 208 12.73 -31.09 3.97
CA ASN A 208 11.80 -29.98 3.80
C ASN A 208 11.69 -29.53 2.33
N GLY A 209 12.78 -29.62 1.55
CA GLY A 209 12.73 -29.41 0.10
C GLY A 209 11.77 -30.36 -0.62
N PHE A 210 11.80 -31.66 -0.29
CA PHE A 210 10.85 -32.64 -0.83
C PHE A 210 9.41 -32.41 -0.33
N LEU A 211 9.24 -32.12 0.97
CA LEU A 211 7.93 -31.87 1.57
C LEU A 211 7.26 -30.60 1.02
N ARG A 212 8.04 -29.60 0.63
CA ARG A 212 7.57 -28.39 -0.07
C ARG A 212 6.98 -28.72 -1.44
N SER A 213 7.63 -29.59 -2.22
CA SER A 213 7.08 -30.13 -3.47
C SER A 213 5.79 -30.93 -3.23
N CYS A 214 5.73 -31.67 -2.11
CA CYS A 214 4.52 -32.35 -1.62
C CYS A 214 3.44 -31.39 -1.09
N GLY A 215 3.68 -30.09 -0.97
CA GLY A 215 2.66 -29.09 -0.61
C GLY A 215 2.68 -28.58 0.83
N VAL A 216 3.67 -28.92 1.65
CA VAL A 216 3.92 -28.22 2.94
C VAL A 216 4.32 -26.77 2.64
N LYS A 217 3.69 -25.82 3.34
CA LYS A 217 3.89 -24.37 3.16
C LYS A 217 4.86 -23.82 4.22
N ASP A 218 5.38 -22.61 4.04
CA ASP A 218 6.13 -21.94 5.11
C ASP A 218 5.19 -21.37 6.18
N GLU A 219 4.12 -20.68 5.76
CA GLU A 219 3.19 -19.98 6.65
C GLU A 219 1.73 -20.16 6.21
N PRO A 220 0.75 -20.13 7.14
CA PRO A 220 -0.68 -20.12 6.83
C PRO A 220 -1.05 -18.94 5.95
N THR A 221 -1.81 -19.19 4.88
CA THR A 221 -2.33 -18.09 4.05
C THR A 221 -3.39 -17.28 4.80
N THR A 222 -3.60 -16.03 4.40
CA THR A 222 -4.66 -15.17 4.98
C THR A 222 -6.06 -15.83 4.93
N ILE A 223 -6.31 -16.69 3.94
CA ILE A 223 -7.56 -17.46 3.80
C ILE A 223 -7.64 -18.55 4.87
N GLU A 224 -6.55 -19.28 5.14
CA GLU A 224 -6.49 -20.30 6.18
C GLU A 224 -6.56 -19.69 7.58
N LEU A 225 -5.96 -18.51 7.78
CA LEU A 225 -6.15 -17.69 8.99
C LEU A 225 -7.61 -17.26 9.15
N ALA A 226 -8.27 -16.80 8.07
CA ALA A 226 -9.68 -16.44 8.08
C ALA A 226 -10.60 -17.64 8.39
N GLN A 227 -10.32 -18.82 7.83
CA GLN A 227 -11.05 -20.05 8.17
C GLN A 227 -10.85 -20.43 9.64
N MET A 228 -9.63 -20.30 10.17
CA MET A 228 -9.34 -20.67 11.56
C MET A 228 -10.00 -19.73 12.56
N ILE A 229 -9.85 -18.41 12.36
CA ILE A 229 -10.40 -17.37 13.27
C ILE A 229 -11.94 -17.38 13.29
N VAL A 230 -12.59 -17.76 12.18
CA VAL A 230 -14.05 -17.86 12.07
C VAL A 230 -14.60 -19.12 12.73
N ARG A 231 -13.85 -20.22 12.66
CA ARG A 231 -14.24 -21.54 13.20
C ARG A 231 -14.13 -21.62 14.72
N ASP A 232 -13.11 -21.01 15.31
CA ASP A 232 -12.96 -20.92 16.77
C ASP A 232 -12.41 -19.54 17.19
N PRO A 233 -13.25 -18.50 17.20
CA PRO A 233 -12.81 -17.12 17.45
C PRO A 233 -12.28 -16.92 18.87
N GLN A 234 -12.88 -17.62 19.86
CA GLN A 234 -12.56 -17.48 21.28
C GLN A 234 -11.20 -18.09 21.60
N ARG A 235 -10.90 -19.29 21.07
CA ARG A 235 -9.57 -19.89 21.20
C ARG A 235 -8.51 -19.06 20.47
N TYR A 236 -8.81 -18.57 19.26
CA TYR A 236 -7.86 -17.72 18.53
C TYR A 236 -7.53 -16.45 19.32
N TRP A 237 -8.53 -15.82 19.94
CA TRP A 237 -8.37 -14.65 20.81
C TRP A 237 -7.50 -14.92 22.04
N GLN A 238 -7.74 -16.04 22.74
CA GLN A 238 -6.94 -16.42 23.90
C GLN A 238 -5.47 -16.67 23.50
N LEU A 239 -5.24 -17.44 22.43
CA LEU A 239 -3.90 -17.82 21.98
C LEU A 239 -3.11 -16.66 21.38
N SER A 240 -3.76 -15.71 20.68
CA SER A 240 -3.07 -14.52 20.19
C SER A 240 -2.68 -13.55 21.33
N GLY A 241 -3.26 -13.70 22.52
CA GLY A 241 -3.18 -12.70 23.60
C GLY A 241 -4.15 -11.52 23.40
N GLY A 242 -5.14 -11.68 22.51
CA GLY A 242 -6.19 -10.69 22.24
C GLY A 242 -5.72 -9.36 21.67
N GLY A 243 -6.58 -8.36 21.84
CA GLY A 243 -6.34 -6.94 21.54
C GLY A 243 -5.67 -6.70 20.19
N GLU A 244 -4.57 -5.95 20.22
CA GLU A 244 -3.86 -5.46 19.05
C GLU A 244 -3.24 -6.58 18.17
N ARG A 245 -2.89 -7.74 18.74
CA ARG A 245 -2.41 -8.89 17.96
C ARG A 245 -3.54 -9.50 17.12
N TYR A 246 -4.75 -9.57 17.67
CA TYR A 246 -5.93 -10.02 16.93
C TYR A 246 -6.37 -8.96 15.90
N LEU A 247 -6.30 -7.66 16.23
CA LEU A 247 -6.53 -6.58 15.26
C LEU A 247 -5.56 -6.67 14.07
N GLY A 248 -4.28 -6.94 14.30
CA GLY A 248 -3.29 -7.14 13.22
C GLY A 248 -3.71 -8.25 12.23
N VAL A 249 -4.24 -9.36 12.73
CA VAL A 249 -4.79 -10.45 11.89
C VAL A 249 -6.05 -10.01 11.15
N LEU A 250 -6.96 -9.27 11.81
CA LEU A 250 -8.13 -8.70 11.12
C LEU A 250 -7.75 -7.71 10.02
N ARG A 251 -6.71 -6.88 10.20
CA ARG A 251 -6.18 -5.99 9.16
C ARG A 251 -5.61 -6.79 7.97
N GLN A 252 -4.87 -7.86 8.23
CA GLN A 252 -4.37 -8.76 7.19
C GLN A 252 -5.52 -9.40 6.39
N ILE A 253 -6.57 -9.87 7.09
CA ILE A 253 -7.78 -10.46 6.49
C ILE A 253 -8.53 -9.41 5.65
N ALA A 254 -8.74 -8.21 6.18
CA ALA A 254 -9.39 -7.10 5.47
C ALA A 254 -8.63 -6.72 4.18
N GLY A 255 -7.29 -6.61 4.24
CA GLY A 255 -6.45 -6.34 3.07
C GLY A 255 -6.52 -7.39 1.96
N HIS A 256 -6.96 -8.61 2.27
CA HIS A 256 -7.17 -9.71 1.30
C HIS A 256 -8.66 -10.03 1.06
N TYR A 257 -9.58 -9.16 1.51
CA TYR A 257 -11.02 -9.40 1.42
C TYR A 257 -11.50 -9.70 -0.01
N TYR A 258 -10.88 -9.12 -1.04
CA TYR A 258 -11.21 -9.39 -2.45
C TYR A 258 -10.99 -10.85 -2.87
N GLN A 259 -10.08 -11.59 -2.22
CA GLN A 259 -9.88 -13.03 -2.43
C GLN A 259 -10.92 -13.84 -1.64
N ILE A 260 -11.13 -13.46 -0.38
CA ILE A 260 -12.09 -14.10 0.53
C ILE A 260 -13.53 -14.01 -0.02
N LYS A 261 -13.91 -12.87 -0.61
CA LYS A 261 -15.21 -12.63 -1.25
C LYS A 261 -15.53 -13.61 -2.39
N GLN A 262 -14.52 -14.24 -2.99
CA GLN A 262 -14.70 -15.29 -4.00
C GLN A 262 -15.10 -16.64 -3.36
N GLN A 263 -14.68 -16.87 -2.11
CA GLN A 263 -15.02 -18.05 -1.32
C GLN A 263 -16.36 -17.88 -0.60
N ARG A 264 -17.46 -18.18 -1.30
CA ARG A 264 -18.83 -17.98 -0.80
C ARG A 264 -19.14 -18.69 0.51
N THR A 265 -18.58 -19.88 0.75
CA THR A 265 -18.74 -20.63 2.01
C THR A 265 -18.14 -19.87 3.19
N LEU A 266 -16.84 -19.56 3.11
CA LEU A 266 -16.12 -18.78 4.12
C LEU A 266 -16.76 -17.41 4.38
N LEU A 267 -17.19 -16.71 3.32
CA LEU A 267 -17.87 -15.42 3.47
C LEU A 267 -19.17 -15.53 4.30
N ASN A 268 -19.98 -16.57 4.06
CA ASN A 268 -21.21 -16.81 4.83
C ASN A 268 -20.89 -17.19 6.28
N GLU A 269 -19.85 -18.00 6.51
CA GLU A 269 -19.38 -18.36 7.85
C GLU A 269 -18.93 -17.10 8.61
N MET A 270 -18.14 -16.21 7.97
CA MET A 270 -17.72 -14.91 8.53
C MET A 270 -18.90 -14.03 8.92
N MET A 271 -19.91 -13.87 8.05
CA MET A 271 -21.11 -13.09 8.36
C MET A 271 -21.91 -13.67 9.54
N SER A 272 -21.82 -14.98 9.77
CA SER A 272 -22.54 -15.69 10.84
C SER A 272 -21.78 -15.81 12.16
N SER A 273 -20.44 -15.75 12.15
CA SER A 273 -19.58 -16.03 13.29
C SER A 273 -19.24 -14.75 14.10
N PRO A 274 -19.19 -14.82 15.44
CA PRO A 274 -18.79 -13.69 16.27
C PRO A 274 -17.25 -13.57 16.34
N PHE A 275 -16.61 -13.30 15.20
CA PHE A 275 -15.15 -13.24 15.07
C PHE A 275 -14.57 -11.82 14.93
N LEU A 276 -15.43 -10.80 14.82
CA LEU A 276 -14.99 -9.41 14.70
C LEU A 276 -14.82 -8.77 16.07
N ILE A 277 -13.91 -7.82 16.18
CA ILE A 277 -13.69 -7.04 17.40
C ILE A 277 -14.65 -5.85 17.39
N GLY A 278 -15.58 -5.85 18.33
CA GLY A 278 -16.26 -4.64 18.76
C GLY A 278 -15.49 -3.97 19.89
N ILE A 279 -15.48 -2.64 19.87
CA ILE A 279 -14.93 -1.78 20.93
C ILE A 279 -16.10 -1.13 21.68
N LYS A 280 -16.08 -1.19 23.01
CA LYS A 280 -16.89 -0.33 23.89
C LYS A 280 -15.96 0.56 24.70
N LYS A 281 -16.18 1.88 24.67
CA LYS A 281 -15.46 2.85 25.50
C LYS A 281 -16.11 2.91 26.88
N SER A 282 -15.35 2.61 27.93
CA SER A 282 -15.83 2.59 29.31
C SER A 282 -15.78 4.01 29.91
N GLY A 283 -16.65 4.90 29.43
CA GLY A 283 -16.66 6.32 29.81
C GLY A 283 -18.07 6.89 29.93
N GLY A 284 -18.71 6.66 31.09
CA GLY A 284 -20.03 7.21 31.40
C GLY A 284 -21.04 6.16 31.91
N ILE A 285 -21.21 6.12 33.23
CA ILE A 285 -22.39 5.63 33.99
C ILE A 285 -23.13 4.42 33.36
N ASP A 286 -22.57 3.21 33.52
CA ASP A 286 -23.37 1.97 33.47
C ASP A 286 -23.87 1.67 34.89
N GLU A 287 -25.11 2.05 35.22
CA GLU A 287 -25.84 1.49 36.37
C GLU A 287 -26.25 0.04 36.04
N GLY A 288 -25.34 -0.91 36.32
CA GLY A 288 -25.62 -2.34 36.30
C GLY A 288 -25.87 -2.88 37.72
N PRO A 289 -26.88 -3.74 37.95
CA PRO A 289 -27.21 -4.21 39.29
C PRO A 289 -26.24 -5.27 39.82
N ASP A 290 -26.02 -5.24 41.14
CA ASP A 290 -25.41 -6.28 41.97
C ASP A 290 -24.00 -6.78 41.61
N VAL A 291 -22.98 -5.96 41.93
CA VAL A 291 -21.71 -6.50 42.47
C VAL A 291 -21.46 -5.86 43.83
N LYS A 292 -21.39 -6.71 44.87
CA LYS A 292 -21.24 -6.27 46.26
C LYS A 292 -19.89 -5.59 46.47
N GLU A 293 -19.93 -4.33 46.90
CA GLU A 293 -18.76 -3.63 47.41
C GLU A 293 -18.12 -4.41 48.56
N LYS A 294 -16.79 -4.47 48.57
CA LYS A 294 -16.00 -4.89 49.72
C LYS A 294 -15.26 -3.67 50.23
N ASP A 295 -15.58 -3.25 51.45
CA ASP A 295 -14.90 -2.17 52.15
C ASP A 295 -13.38 -2.42 52.20
N SER A 296 -12.62 -1.49 51.63
CA SER A 296 -11.25 -1.18 52.07
C SER A 296 -11.05 0.32 51.94
N LYS A 297 -11.27 1.02 53.06
CA LYS A 297 -10.88 2.43 53.20
C LYS A 297 -9.36 2.49 53.24
N ASP A 298 -8.76 3.28 52.36
CA ASP A 298 -7.48 3.94 52.58
C ASP A 298 -7.45 5.26 51.79
N GLU A 299 -6.54 6.14 52.18
CA GLU A 299 -6.79 7.58 52.22
C GLU A 299 -6.58 8.37 50.91
N VAL A 300 -7.09 9.59 50.94
CA VAL A 300 -7.08 10.59 49.85
C VAL A 300 -5.67 10.86 49.31
N ASN A 301 -5.54 10.84 47.98
CA ASN A 301 -4.43 11.49 47.29
C ASN A 301 -4.97 12.17 46.01
N GLU A 302 -5.23 13.47 46.09
CA GLU A 302 -5.59 14.31 44.93
C GLU A 302 -4.34 14.54 44.07
N GLY A 303 -4.02 13.55 43.23
CA GLY A 303 -3.12 13.70 42.09
C GLY A 303 -3.90 13.46 40.80
N HIS A 304 -3.73 14.34 39.81
CA HIS A 304 -4.36 14.24 38.50
C HIS A 304 -4.26 12.81 37.93
N ARG A 305 -5.37 12.07 37.95
CA ARG A 305 -5.52 10.91 37.09
C ARG A 305 -5.93 11.42 35.73
N GLU A 306 -5.04 11.26 34.76
CA GLU A 306 -5.47 11.16 33.37
C GLU A 306 -6.42 9.96 33.30
N ASP A 307 -7.66 10.17 32.86
CA ASP A 307 -8.63 9.08 32.72
C ASP A 307 -8.12 8.12 31.63
N GLU A 308 -7.43 7.05 32.04
CA GLU A 308 -7.04 5.95 31.16
C GLU A 308 -8.32 5.35 30.57
N GLU A 309 -8.65 5.75 29.34
CA GLU A 309 -9.89 5.37 28.67
C GLU A 309 -9.89 3.85 28.43
N ILE A 310 -10.51 3.07 29.33
CA ILE A 310 -10.49 1.61 29.29
C ILE A 310 -11.28 1.12 28.07
N VAL A 311 -10.54 0.84 26.99
CA VAL A 311 -11.03 0.26 25.73
C VAL A 311 -11.38 -1.21 25.97
N GLN A 312 -12.67 -1.51 26.13
CA GLN A 312 -13.13 -2.89 26.27
C GLN A 312 -13.32 -3.52 24.88
N TYR A 313 -12.46 -4.49 24.55
CA TYR A 313 -12.64 -5.32 23.36
C TYR A 313 -13.61 -6.47 23.63
N ARG A 314 -14.51 -6.74 22.68
CA ARG A 314 -15.45 -7.86 22.71
C ARG A 314 -15.62 -8.46 21.33
N LEU A 315 -15.54 -9.79 21.24
CA LEU A 315 -15.88 -10.51 20.01
C LEU A 315 -17.39 -10.50 19.75
N ALA A 316 -17.80 -10.13 18.54
CA ALA A 316 -19.18 -10.04 18.10
C ALA A 316 -19.34 -10.27 16.59
N LYS A 317 -20.59 -10.38 16.13
CA LYS A 317 -20.92 -10.52 14.69
C LYS A 317 -20.98 -9.15 14.04
N ALA A 318 -20.71 -9.06 12.73
CA ALA A 318 -20.75 -7.79 12.00
C ALA A 318 -22.05 -7.00 12.23
N LYS A 319 -23.21 -7.67 12.11
CA LYS A 319 -24.55 -7.07 12.33
C LYS A 319 -24.81 -6.52 13.75
N ASP A 320 -23.99 -6.90 14.73
CA ASP A 320 -24.11 -6.51 16.13
C ASP A 320 -23.06 -5.42 16.50
N ILE A 321 -22.29 -4.94 15.51
CA ILE A 321 -21.25 -3.90 15.60
C ILE A 321 -21.61 -2.73 14.67
N PHE A 322 -21.30 -1.50 15.11
CA PHE A 322 -21.68 -0.27 14.39
C PHE A 322 -20.47 0.59 13.98
N ILE A 323 -20.48 1.08 12.74
CA ILE A 323 -19.49 2.06 12.27
C ILE A 323 -19.88 3.42 12.86
N ALA A 324 -18.95 4.06 13.59
CA ALA A 324 -19.20 5.25 14.39
C ALA A 324 -19.20 6.56 13.55
N ASP A 325 -20.08 6.63 12.55
CA ASP A 325 -20.20 7.78 11.64
C ASP A 325 -21.03 8.95 12.19
N ASP A 326 -21.70 8.75 13.34
CA ASP A 326 -22.38 9.77 14.13
C ASP A 326 -21.73 9.86 15.53
N THR A 327 -20.94 10.90 15.78
CA THR A 327 -20.22 11.11 17.04
C THR A 327 -21.15 11.38 18.21
N MET A 328 -22.23 12.14 17.99
CA MET A 328 -23.24 12.45 19.01
C MET A 328 -24.06 11.20 19.34
N GLY A 329 -24.45 10.44 18.32
CA GLY A 329 -25.06 9.13 18.46
C GLY A 329 -24.20 8.15 19.25
N HIS A 330 -22.89 8.12 18.96
CA HIS A 330 -21.95 7.25 19.66
C HIS A 330 -21.79 7.64 21.13
N GLN A 331 -21.68 8.95 21.44
CA GLN A 331 -21.65 9.46 22.82
C GLN A 331 -22.93 9.15 23.61
N ILE A 332 -24.10 9.28 22.98
CA ILE A 332 -25.40 9.07 23.64
C ILE A 332 -25.69 7.60 23.93
N PHE A 333 -25.38 6.70 22.99
CA PHE A 333 -25.82 5.30 23.06
C PHE A 333 -24.69 4.30 23.38
N SER A 334 -23.42 4.75 23.39
CA SER A 334 -22.21 3.92 23.58
C SER A 334 -22.31 2.52 22.94
N PRO A 335 -22.62 2.44 21.63
CA PRO A 335 -22.81 1.18 20.94
C PRO A 335 -21.48 0.44 20.81
N LEU A 336 -21.55 -0.89 20.67
CA LEU A 336 -20.39 -1.69 20.32
C LEU A 336 -19.94 -1.31 18.89
N SER A 337 -18.77 -0.69 18.75
CA SER A 337 -18.33 -0.09 17.49
C SER A 337 -17.14 -0.77 16.84
N ALA A 338 -17.04 -0.64 15.52
CA ALA A 338 -15.87 -1.10 14.77
C ALA A 338 -14.63 -0.27 15.17
N PRO A 339 -13.41 -0.82 15.06
CA PRO A 339 -12.19 -0.03 15.17
C PRO A 339 -12.18 1.10 14.14
N MET A 340 -11.79 2.29 14.57
CA MET A 340 -11.82 3.53 13.75
C MET A 340 -10.64 3.57 12.75
N GLU A 341 -10.62 2.59 11.85
CA GLU A 341 -9.64 2.38 10.80
C GLU A 341 -10.37 2.18 9.46
N PRO A 342 -10.17 3.02 8.42
CA PRO A 342 -10.97 2.95 7.20
C PRO A 342 -11.02 1.57 6.52
N LEU A 343 -9.92 0.82 6.57
CA LEU A 343 -9.83 -0.55 6.04
C LEU A 343 -10.71 -1.53 6.83
N LEU A 344 -10.79 -1.38 8.16
CA LEU A 344 -11.63 -2.22 9.00
C LEU A 344 -13.10 -1.79 8.93
N GLU A 345 -13.39 -0.49 8.89
CA GLU A 345 -14.76 0.01 8.69
C GLU A 345 -15.36 -0.50 7.38
N GLU A 346 -14.63 -0.42 6.25
CA GLU A 346 -15.08 -0.96 4.97
C GLU A 346 -15.26 -2.48 5.02
N PHE A 347 -14.34 -3.20 5.68
CA PHE A 347 -14.43 -4.66 5.84
C PHE A 347 -15.64 -5.08 6.70
N TYR A 348 -15.95 -4.34 7.77
CA TYR A 348 -17.09 -4.59 8.63
C TYR A 348 -18.40 -4.25 7.91
N GLU A 349 -18.47 -3.14 7.17
CA GLU A 349 -19.62 -2.77 6.32
C GLU A 349 -19.91 -3.89 5.29
N ASN A 350 -18.86 -4.40 4.63
CA ASN A 350 -18.94 -5.50 3.68
C ASN A 350 -19.42 -6.84 4.29
N LEU A 351 -19.25 -7.05 5.60
CA LEU A 351 -19.75 -8.22 6.33
C LEU A 351 -21.14 -8.00 6.95
N GLY A 352 -21.72 -6.80 6.82
CA GLY A 352 -23.06 -6.48 7.28
C GLY A 352 -23.14 -5.63 8.57
N ALA A 353 -22.05 -4.98 8.98
CA ALA A 353 -22.11 -3.95 10.02
C ALA A 353 -22.85 -2.72 9.51
N ALA A 354 -23.69 -2.12 10.35
CA ALA A 354 -24.46 -0.93 10.01
C ALA A 354 -23.72 0.35 10.42
N ARG A 355 -23.89 1.41 9.64
CA ARG A 355 -23.53 2.78 10.08
C ARG A 355 -24.45 3.22 11.21
N LEU A 356 -23.89 3.79 12.28
CA LEU A 356 -24.66 4.19 13.44
C LEU A 356 -25.74 5.22 13.10
N SER A 357 -25.42 6.18 12.23
CA SER A 357 -26.36 7.20 11.72
C SER A 357 -27.62 6.58 11.08
N SER A 358 -27.49 5.42 10.41
CA SER A 358 -28.60 4.71 9.77
C SER A 358 -29.57 4.06 10.77
N GLN A 359 -29.12 3.85 12.01
CA GLN A 359 -29.87 3.18 13.07
C GLN A 359 -30.48 4.15 14.08
N ILE A 360 -30.13 5.44 14.03
CA ILE A 360 -30.68 6.46 14.92
C ILE A 360 -31.87 7.15 14.24
N LYS A 361 -33.03 7.06 14.88
CA LYS A 361 -34.25 7.76 14.46
C LYS A 361 -34.42 9.02 15.30
N GLU A 362 -34.34 10.18 14.66
CA GLU A 362 -34.59 11.48 15.30
C GLU A 362 -36.02 11.97 15.04
N ASN A 363 -36.71 12.45 16.07
CA ASN A 363 -37.98 13.16 15.98
C ASN A 363 -38.02 14.34 16.95
N TYR A 364 -38.65 15.45 16.56
CA TYR A 364 -38.80 16.62 17.42
C TYR A 364 -40.19 16.71 18.03
N THR A 365 -40.25 17.12 19.29
CA THR A 365 -41.49 17.49 20.00
C THR A 365 -41.33 18.90 20.59
N TYR A 366 -42.42 19.65 20.69
CA TYR A 366 -42.42 21.00 21.27
C TYR A 366 -43.61 21.17 22.21
N ASP A 367 -43.44 22.02 23.24
CA ASP A 367 -44.49 22.36 24.21
C ASP A 367 -44.98 23.81 24.05
N GLY A 368 -46.23 24.04 24.45
CA GLY A 368 -46.96 25.29 24.29
C GLY A 368 -47.52 25.53 22.88
N THR A 369 -48.43 26.50 22.78
CA THR A 369 -49.00 26.96 21.50
C THR A 369 -47.98 27.78 20.70
N PRO A 370 -47.57 27.36 19.49
CA PRO A 370 -46.60 28.12 18.70
C PRO A 370 -47.15 29.48 18.26
N ASN A 371 -46.40 30.56 18.48
CA ASN A 371 -46.82 31.93 18.17
C ASN A 371 -45.73 32.76 17.47
N VAL A 372 -46.13 33.85 16.82
CA VAL A 372 -45.17 34.84 16.27
C VAL A 372 -44.78 35.81 17.39
N THR A 373 -43.48 36.00 17.58
CA THR A 373 -42.92 36.94 18.57
C THR A 373 -41.83 37.78 17.94
N ASP A 374 -41.35 38.83 18.61
CA ASP A 374 -40.28 39.65 18.04
C ASP A 374 -38.99 38.84 17.84
N ARG A 375 -38.66 37.92 18.76
CA ARG A 375 -37.57 36.95 18.59
C ARG A 375 -37.75 36.08 17.32
N SER A 376 -38.98 35.66 17.03
CA SER A 376 -39.24 34.84 15.83
C SER A 376 -39.19 35.66 14.53
N LYS A 377 -39.60 36.94 14.57
CA LYS A 377 -39.44 37.90 13.45
C LYS A 377 -37.97 38.21 13.18
N ASP A 378 -37.16 38.40 14.23
CA ASP A 378 -35.73 38.71 14.09
C ASP A 378 -34.97 37.53 13.46
N ILE A 379 -35.23 36.30 13.90
CA ILE A 379 -34.65 35.09 13.29
C ILE A 379 -35.15 34.91 11.85
N HIS A 380 -36.43 35.14 11.56
CA HIS A 380 -36.97 35.09 10.18
C HIS A 380 -36.24 36.08 9.26
N LYS A 381 -36.10 37.33 9.70
CA LYS A 381 -35.40 38.40 8.97
C LYS A 381 -33.92 38.11 8.76
N LEU A 382 -33.24 37.58 9.79
CA LEU A 382 -31.84 37.16 9.70
C LEU A 382 -31.67 36.03 8.67
N VAL A 383 -32.50 34.99 8.75
CA VAL A 383 -32.47 33.87 7.79
C VAL A 383 -32.76 34.35 6.37
N GLU A 384 -33.72 35.25 6.17
CA GLU A 384 -34.03 35.83 4.87
C GLU A 384 -32.86 36.66 4.29
N GLU A 385 -32.19 37.46 5.12
CA GLU A 385 -31.02 38.26 4.72
C GLU A 385 -29.81 37.40 4.35
N ARG A 386 -29.54 36.33 5.12
CA ARG A 386 -28.30 35.56 5.01
C ARG A 386 -28.36 34.36 4.08
N THR A 387 -29.52 33.71 3.94
CA THR A 387 -29.65 32.54 3.05
C THR A 387 -29.17 32.77 1.62
N PRO A 388 -29.45 33.91 0.93
CA PRO A 388 -28.93 34.18 -0.40
C PRO A 388 -27.39 34.17 -0.48
N ILE A 389 -26.73 34.68 0.56
CA ILE A 389 -25.26 34.73 0.66
C ILE A 389 -24.71 33.32 0.90
N ILE A 390 -25.34 32.55 1.79
CA ILE A 390 -24.95 31.17 2.12
C ILE A 390 -25.09 30.26 0.90
N ILE A 391 -26.24 30.29 0.22
CA ILE A 391 -26.48 29.49 -1.00
C ILE A 391 -25.46 29.88 -2.08
N TYR A 392 -25.26 31.18 -2.33
CA TYR A 392 -24.25 31.63 -3.31
C TYR A 392 -22.86 31.07 -2.99
N GLN A 393 -22.41 31.18 -1.73
CA GLN A 393 -21.09 30.72 -1.33
C GLN A 393 -20.97 29.20 -1.43
N MET A 394 -21.92 28.43 -0.89
CA MET A 394 -21.88 26.96 -0.93
C MET A 394 -21.94 26.39 -2.35
N LEU A 395 -22.69 27.03 -3.25
CA LEU A 395 -22.72 26.65 -4.67
C LEU A 395 -21.47 27.09 -5.44
N HIS A 396 -20.75 28.12 -4.97
CA HIS A 396 -19.47 28.52 -5.53
C HIS A 396 -18.35 27.56 -5.11
N ASP A 397 -18.28 27.24 -3.81
CA ASP A 397 -17.26 26.36 -3.22
C ASP A 397 -17.49 24.89 -3.62
N ASN A 398 -18.75 24.47 -3.80
CA ASN A 398 -19.09 23.13 -4.28
C ASN A 398 -20.29 23.15 -5.26
N PRO A 399 -20.04 23.32 -6.57
CA PRO A 399 -21.10 23.40 -7.58
C PRO A 399 -22.04 22.18 -7.65
N GLN A 400 -21.60 21.00 -7.21
CA GLN A 400 -22.43 19.78 -7.21
C GLN A 400 -23.61 19.89 -6.23
N ARG A 401 -23.50 20.73 -5.19
CA ARG A 401 -24.58 21.03 -4.23
C ARG A 401 -25.85 21.58 -4.88
N LYS A 402 -25.77 22.11 -6.10
CA LYS A 402 -26.93 22.63 -6.84
C LYS A 402 -28.00 21.57 -7.06
N ASN A 403 -27.60 20.31 -7.22
CA ASN A 403 -28.53 19.18 -7.40
C ASN A 403 -29.17 18.73 -6.08
N GLU A 404 -28.56 19.07 -4.93
CA GLU A 404 -29.10 18.78 -3.60
C GLU A 404 -30.02 19.90 -3.10
N LEU A 405 -30.00 21.10 -3.71
CA LEU A 405 -30.81 22.25 -3.31
C LEU A 405 -32.27 22.10 -3.79
N VAL A 406 -33.16 21.74 -2.86
CA VAL A 406 -34.59 21.54 -3.13
C VAL A 406 -35.36 22.86 -3.11
N LYS A 407 -34.93 23.81 -2.26
CA LYS A 407 -35.64 25.08 -2.05
C LYS A 407 -34.65 26.24 -2.13
N ASP A 408 -34.89 27.18 -3.05
CA ASP A 408 -34.01 28.33 -3.29
C ASP A 408 -34.34 29.55 -2.39
N GLU A 409 -33.57 30.63 -2.51
CA GLU A 409 -33.78 31.84 -1.71
C GLU A 409 -35.08 32.58 -2.07
N LYS A 410 -35.59 32.39 -3.29
CA LYS A 410 -36.87 32.97 -3.75
C LYS A 410 -38.06 32.25 -3.13
N TRP A 411 -37.97 30.93 -3.06
CA TRP A 411 -38.94 30.08 -2.38
C TRP A 411 -38.92 30.38 -0.88
N LEU A 412 -37.75 30.48 -0.25
CA LEU A 412 -37.61 30.71 1.19
C LEU A 412 -38.28 32.03 1.60
N LYS A 413 -37.98 33.13 0.88
CA LYS A 413 -38.59 34.45 1.12
C LYS A 413 -40.12 34.47 1.04
N LYS A 414 -40.74 33.54 0.30
CA LYS A 414 -42.20 33.46 0.14
C LYS A 414 -42.88 32.50 1.13
N ASN A 415 -42.19 31.45 1.57
CA ASN A 415 -42.82 30.30 2.23
C ASN A 415 -42.32 30.03 3.65
N LEU A 416 -41.11 30.49 4.01
CA LEU A 416 -40.57 30.25 5.36
C LEU A 416 -41.41 30.99 6.40
N LYS A 417 -41.79 30.27 7.45
CA LYS A 417 -42.33 30.81 8.69
C LYS A 417 -41.39 30.45 9.85
N VAL A 418 -41.28 31.36 10.82
CA VAL A 418 -40.59 31.09 12.10
C VAL A 418 -41.54 31.41 13.24
N LEU A 419 -41.83 30.41 14.08
CA LEU A 419 -42.67 30.53 15.27
C LEU A 419 -41.86 30.21 16.51
N GLN A 420 -42.21 30.84 17.63
CA GLN A 420 -41.66 30.53 18.93
C GLN A 420 -42.56 29.51 19.66
N THR A 421 -41.95 28.61 20.41
CA THR A 421 -42.59 27.64 21.32
C THR A 421 -41.96 27.74 22.70
N ARG A 422 -42.55 27.13 23.73
CA ARG A 422 -42.01 27.23 25.09
C ARG A 422 -40.67 26.49 25.21
N GLU A 423 -40.69 25.21 24.85
CA GLU A 423 -39.53 24.31 24.86
C GLU A 423 -39.59 23.42 23.62
N ILE A 424 -38.43 22.99 23.10
CA ILE A 424 -38.31 22.00 22.03
C ILE A 424 -37.40 20.88 22.53
N LYS A 425 -37.77 19.63 22.25
CA LYS A 425 -37.02 18.42 22.59
C LYS A 425 -36.73 17.61 21.33
N ILE A 426 -35.49 17.17 21.19
CA ILE A 426 -35.10 16.15 20.22
C ILE A 426 -35.16 14.78 20.90
N ASN A 427 -35.88 13.86 20.29
CA ASN A 427 -36.06 12.49 20.73
C ASN A 427 -35.29 11.59 19.76
N ARG A 428 -34.18 11.02 20.22
CA ARG A 428 -33.39 10.04 19.46
C ARG A 428 -33.72 8.64 19.95
N THR A 429 -33.98 7.72 19.02
CA THR A 429 -34.17 6.29 19.33
C THR A 429 -33.15 5.48 18.54
N PHE A 430 -32.31 4.71 19.24
CA PHE A 430 -31.41 3.75 18.62
C PHE A 430 -32.21 2.49 18.28
N ALA A 431 -32.43 2.23 16.99
CA ALA A 431 -33.36 1.22 16.50
C ALA A 431 -32.94 -0.23 16.87
N TYR A 432 -31.64 -0.46 17.11
CA TYR A 432 -31.10 -1.78 17.43
C TYR A 432 -31.39 -2.22 18.88
N THR A 433 -31.16 -1.34 19.86
CA THR A 433 -31.44 -1.63 21.29
C THR A 433 -32.83 -1.17 21.75
N GLY A 434 -33.48 -0.29 20.99
CA GLY A 434 -34.69 0.41 21.41
C GLY A 434 -34.46 1.53 22.43
N GLN A 435 -33.20 1.79 22.83
CA GLN A 435 -32.86 2.88 23.75
C GLN A 435 -33.31 4.23 23.20
N LYS A 436 -33.77 5.10 24.11
CA LYS A 436 -34.25 6.44 23.80
C LYS A 436 -33.46 7.47 24.59
N ASN A 437 -33.13 8.57 23.92
CA ASN A 437 -32.54 9.74 24.52
C ASN A 437 -33.40 10.95 24.17
N VAL A 438 -33.64 11.82 25.15
CA VAL A 438 -34.41 13.05 24.98
C VAL A 438 -33.54 14.20 25.51
N GLN A 439 -33.25 15.15 24.64
CA GLN A 439 -32.47 16.36 24.96
C GLN A 439 -33.28 17.59 24.56
N SER A 440 -33.15 18.68 25.31
CA SER A 440 -33.70 19.98 24.89
C SER A 440 -32.83 20.56 23.76
N THR A 441 -33.46 21.23 22.81
CA THR A 441 -32.84 21.88 21.65
C THR A 441 -33.46 23.26 21.45
N THR A 442 -32.74 24.18 20.83
CA THR A 442 -33.18 25.58 20.70
C THR A 442 -33.98 25.84 19.43
N ALA A 443 -33.89 24.98 18.41
CA ALA A 443 -34.69 25.07 17.19
C ALA A 443 -34.96 23.72 16.53
N CYS A 444 -36.06 23.61 15.78
CA CYS A 444 -36.34 22.46 14.92
C CYS A 444 -37.16 22.85 13.68
N VAL A 445 -37.35 21.92 12.74
CA VAL A 445 -38.06 22.18 11.47
C VAL A 445 -39.19 21.18 11.21
N ASP A 446 -40.34 21.71 10.78
CA ASP A 446 -41.38 20.97 10.07
C ASP A 446 -41.22 21.26 8.57
N VAL A 447 -40.57 20.34 7.87
CA VAL A 447 -40.20 20.48 6.44
C VAL A 447 -41.44 20.55 5.53
N ASN A 448 -42.54 19.93 5.96
CA ASN A 448 -43.82 19.88 5.25
C ASN A 448 -44.57 21.22 5.40
N LYS A 449 -44.71 21.71 6.64
CA LYS A 449 -45.33 23.02 6.92
C LYS A 449 -44.41 24.21 6.61
N CYS A 450 -43.16 23.94 6.21
CA CYS A 450 -42.18 24.96 5.81
C CYS A 450 -41.85 25.94 6.93
N LEU A 451 -41.74 25.39 8.13
CA LEU A 451 -41.85 26.10 9.39
C LEU A 451 -40.68 25.72 10.31
N ILE A 452 -39.94 26.72 10.78
CA ILE A 452 -38.94 26.55 11.83
C ILE A 452 -39.56 26.96 13.17
N TYR A 453 -39.41 26.12 14.18
CA TYR A 453 -39.74 26.44 15.56
C TYR A 453 -38.47 26.85 16.31
N ILE A 454 -38.57 27.86 17.18
CA ILE A 454 -37.48 28.28 18.08
C ILE A 454 -37.98 28.30 19.54
N THR A 455 -37.09 28.07 20.49
CA THR A 455 -37.43 28.08 21.93
C THR A 455 -37.66 29.49 22.50
N ALA A 456 -38.44 29.57 23.58
CA ALA A 456 -38.56 30.75 24.43
C ALA A 456 -37.52 30.78 25.55
N ILE A 457 -37.04 29.61 25.98
CA ILE A 457 -36.14 29.44 27.11
C ILE A 457 -34.68 29.62 26.66
N GLY A 458 -33.92 30.44 27.40
CA GLY A 458 -32.47 30.59 27.22
C GLY A 458 -32.05 31.38 25.98
N GLU A 459 -30.74 31.35 25.70
CA GLU A 459 -30.16 31.84 24.44
C GLU A 459 -30.44 30.84 23.30
N LEU A 460 -30.40 31.31 22.04
CA LEU A 460 -30.57 30.42 20.89
C LEU A 460 -29.20 29.91 20.45
N ASP A 461 -29.10 28.60 20.25
CA ASP A 461 -27.98 28.04 19.51
C ASP A 461 -28.26 28.24 18.01
N TYR A 462 -27.41 29.05 17.36
CA TYR A 462 -27.52 29.29 15.93
C TYR A 462 -27.15 28.04 15.10
N TYR A 463 -26.49 27.04 15.69
CA TYR A 463 -26.26 25.74 15.07
C TYR A 463 -27.57 24.96 14.88
N ASP A 464 -28.47 24.97 15.87
CA ASP A 464 -29.79 24.33 15.73
C ASP A 464 -30.62 25.02 14.64
N VAL A 465 -30.63 26.37 14.63
CA VAL A 465 -31.30 27.17 13.60
C VAL A 465 -30.71 26.88 12.21
N ALA A 466 -29.37 26.78 12.12
CA ALA A 466 -28.66 26.42 10.90
C ALA A 466 -29.01 25.01 10.42
N ASN A 467 -28.98 24.00 11.29
CA ASN A 467 -29.32 22.62 10.97
C ASN A 467 -30.80 22.49 10.52
N ALA A 468 -31.73 23.14 11.23
CA ALA A 468 -33.13 23.24 10.84
C ALA A 468 -33.31 23.87 9.44
N LEU A 469 -32.54 24.91 9.13
CA LEU A 469 -32.52 25.57 7.83
C LEU A 469 -31.88 24.71 6.73
N CYS A 470 -30.78 24.00 7.01
CA CYS A 470 -30.17 23.03 6.08
C CYS A 470 -31.17 21.94 5.70
N ARG A 471 -31.88 21.36 6.69
CA ARG A 471 -32.91 20.33 6.50
C ARG A 471 -34.14 20.83 5.72
N LEU A 472 -34.37 22.15 5.68
CA LEU A 472 -35.41 22.76 4.86
C LEU A 472 -34.98 22.98 3.41
N LEU A 473 -33.71 23.34 3.18
CA LEU A 473 -33.18 23.76 1.88
C LEU A 473 -32.65 22.61 1.02
N PHE A 474 -32.03 21.59 1.62
CA PHE A 474 -31.35 20.51 0.90
C PHE A 474 -32.02 19.14 1.09
N SER A 475 -31.97 18.31 0.05
CA SER A 475 -32.44 16.90 0.10
C SER A 475 -31.52 16.01 0.95
N ARG A 476 -30.25 16.40 1.10
CA ARG A 476 -29.26 15.75 1.95
C ARG A 476 -28.50 16.80 2.75
N THR A 477 -28.59 16.73 4.07
CA THR A 477 -27.82 17.58 4.99
C THR A 477 -26.56 16.88 5.46
N ARG A 478 -25.46 17.61 5.51
CA ARG A 478 -24.16 17.14 6.03
C ARG A 478 -23.82 17.94 7.28
N PHE A 479 -23.11 17.35 8.25
CA PHE A 479 -22.72 18.02 9.50
C PHE A 479 -22.01 19.37 9.27
N ASN A 480 -21.05 19.40 8.34
CA ASN A 480 -20.33 20.62 7.97
C ASN A 480 -21.23 21.72 7.36
N ASP A 481 -22.41 21.39 6.83
CA ASP A 481 -23.34 22.39 6.29
C ASP A 481 -23.84 23.29 7.41
N ALA A 482 -24.30 22.69 8.52
CA ALA A 482 -24.85 23.42 9.65
C ALA A 482 -23.81 24.39 10.26
N ILE A 483 -22.54 23.95 10.40
CA ILE A 483 -21.43 24.81 10.86
C ILE A 483 -21.19 25.98 9.90
N VAL A 484 -21.26 25.76 8.58
CA VAL A 484 -21.11 26.85 7.60
C VAL A 484 -22.28 27.82 7.71
N PHE A 485 -23.52 27.34 7.74
CA PHE A 485 -24.72 28.16 7.89
C PHE A 485 -24.68 28.99 9.18
N GLU A 486 -24.37 28.39 10.33
CA GLU A 486 -24.22 29.03 11.63
C GLU A 486 -23.23 30.21 11.57
N ARG A 487 -22.04 30.00 11.00
CA ARG A 487 -21.00 31.04 10.84
C ARG A 487 -21.48 32.22 10.00
N TYR A 488 -22.34 32.00 9.02
CA TYR A 488 -22.90 33.06 8.17
C TYR A 488 -24.14 33.74 8.78
N LEU A 489 -24.90 33.05 9.62
CA LEU A 489 -25.99 33.61 10.41
C LEU A 489 -25.44 34.52 11.53
N THR A 490 -24.38 34.11 12.21
CA THR A 490 -23.78 34.84 13.34
C THR A 490 -22.83 35.98 12.93
N ALA A 491 -22.14 35.87 11.79
CA ALA A 491 -21.25 36.94 11.32
C ALA A 491 -21.99 38.24 10.97
N THR A 492 -21.37 39.41 11.16
CA THR A 492 -21.92 40.67 10.62
C THR A 492 -21.65 40.80 9.11
N LEU A 493 -22.52 41.47 8.36
CA LEU A 493 -22.28 41.73 6.93
C LEU A 493 -20.94 42.44 6.66
N ASN A 494 -20.51 43.33 7.57
CA ASN A 494 -19.21 44.00 7.48
C ASN A 494 -18.02 43.04 7.67
N ASN A 495 -18.18 41.99 8.46
CA ASN A 495 -17.17 40.94 8.58
C ASN A 495 -17.12 40.08 7.30
N LEU A 496 -18.26 39.77 6.70
CA LEU A 496 -18.33 39.06 5.42
C LEU A 496 -17.71 39.86 4.27
N ARG A 497 -18.04 41.16 4.14
CA ARG A 497 -17.41 42.09 3.19
C ARG A 497 -15.89 42.12 3.33
N ARG A 498 -15.37 42.27 4.56
CA ARG A 498 -13.92 42.29 4.84
C ARG A 498 -13.22 40.95 4.53
N LYS A 499 -13.96 39.83 4.55
CA LYS A 499 -13.49 38.51 4.14
C LYS A 499 -13.63 38.24 2.63
N GLY A 500 -13.96 39.25 1.83
CA GLY A 500 -14.06 39.13 0.36
C GLY A 500 -15.39 38.56 -0.15
N VAL A 501 -16.36 38.28 0.73
CA VAL A 501 -17.69 37.80 0.30
C VAL A 501 -18.41 38.94 -0.45
N PRO A 502 -18.91 38.74 -1.68
CA PRO A 502 -19.49 39.79 -2.51
C PRO A 502 -20.95 40.12 -2.10
N VAL A 503 -21.16 40.39 -0.80
CA VAL A 503 -22.45 40.66 -0.15
C VAL A 503 -23.32 41.62 -0.96
N ASP A 504 -22.78 42.79 -1.30
CA ASP A 504 -23.55 43.82 -2.00
C ASP A 504 -23.90 43.44 -3.44
N ARG A 505 -23.13 42.56 -4.09
CA ARG A 505 -23.49 42.02 -5.41
C ARG A 505 -24.64 41.02 -5.27
N ILE A 506 -24.51 40.06 -4.34
CA ILE A 506 -25.51 39.01 -4.10
C ILE A 506 -26.87 39.64 -3.72
N LEU A 507 -26.86 40.67 -2.86
CA LEU A 507 -28.09 41.34 -2.41
C LEU A 507 -28.63 42.37 -3.43
N ASN A 508 -27.78 43.12 -4.16
CA ASN A 508 -28.23 44.15 -5.12
C ASN A 508 -28.42 43.67 -6.57
N ILE A 509 -28.19 42.39 -6.90
CA ILE A 509 -28.67 41.80 -8.18
C ILE A 509 -30.19 42.03 -8.39
N LYS A 510 -30.93 42.38 -7.33
CA LYS A 510 -32.37 42.68 -7.31
C LYS A 510 -32.75 44.16 -7.47
N LYS A 511 -31.85 45.07 -7.92
CA LYS A 511 -32.15 46.51 -8.11
C LYS A 511 -32.17 47.01 -9.56
N ILE A 512 -31.95 46.15 -10.56
CA ILE A 512 -32.18 46.50 -11.98
C ILE A 512 -33.54 45.93 -12.37
N PRO A 513 -34.57 46.77 -12.64
CA PRO A 513 -35.87 46.27 -13.08
C PRO A 513 -35.82 45.75 -14.52
N GLU A 514 -36.53 44.65 -14.80
CA GLU A 514 -36.71 44.10 -16.14
C GLU A 514 -37.51 45.07 -17.03
N LYS A 515 -36.80 45.92 -17.77
CA LYS A 515 -37.32 46.61 -18.96
C LYS A 515 -36.15 46.91 -19.91
N VAL A 516 -36.47 46.98 -21.21
CA VAL A 516 -35.52 47.08 -22.34
C VAL A 516 -34.80 45.76 -22.66
N VAL A 517 -35.57 44.82 -23.23
CA VAL A 517 -35.05 43.87 -24.23
C VAL A 517 -35.71 44.21 -25.56
N SER A 518 -34.97 44.89 -26.43
CA SER A 518 -35.24 45.02 -27.87
C SER A 518 -33.96 45.45 -28.58
N LEU A 519 -33.35 44.49 -29.30
CA LEU A 519 -32.25 44.64 -30.28
C LEU A 519 -32.76 45.41 -31.54
N PRO A 520 -31.95 45.75 -32.58
CA PRO A 520 -30.54 45.39 -32.92
C PRO A 520 -29.60 46.60 -33.22
N SER A 521 -28.27 46.52 -33.04
CA SER A 521 -27.18 46.06 -33.95
C SER A 521 -26.65 47.05 -35.01
N GLU A 522 -25.32 47.28 -34.93
CA GLU A 522 -24.32 47.49 -36.00
C GLU A 522 -23.94 48.85 -36.63
N ALA A 523 -22.61 48.97 -36.79
CA ALA A 523 -21.81 49.63 -37.84
C ALA A 523 -21.43 51.14 -37.79
N ASN A 524 -20.15 51.36 -37.46
CA ASN A 524 -19.14 52.23 -38.11
C ASN A 524 -19.43 53.72 -38.42
N GLN A 525 -18.61 54.62 -37.84
CA GLN A 525 -17.54 55.37 -38.56
C GLN A 525 -16.72 56.31 -37.65
N PHE A 526 -15.41 56.37 -37.88
CA PHE A 526 -14.45 57.43 -37.46
C PHE A 526 -14.18 58.32 -38.71
N PRO A 527 -13.63 59.57 -38.67
CA PRO A 527 -12.49 59.98 -37.80
C PRO A 527 -12.32 61.51 -37.42
N THR A 528 -11.29 61.80 -36.58
CA THR A 528 -10.52 63.09 -36.47
C THR A 528 -11.24 64.41 -36.04
N ALA A 529 -10.63 65.42 -35.39
CA ALA A 529 -9.27 65.64 -34.87
C ALA A 529 -9.21 66.68 -33.70
N VAL A 530 -8.07 66.73 -32.99
CA VAL A 530 -7.47 67.80 -32.11
C VAL A 530 -8.31 68.97 -31.54
N ALA A 531 -8.35 69.13 -30.20
CA ALA A 531 -7.49 70.08 -29.42
C ALA A 531 -8.06 70.50 -28.03
N ALA A 532 -7.16 70.54 -27.02
CA ALA A 532 -7.15 71.35 -25.79
C ALA A 532 -8.28 71.27 -24.71
N SER A 533 -7.96 70.61 -23.58
CA SER A 533 -7.89 71.15 -22.20
C SER A 533 -9.03 72.06 -21.64
N SER A 534 -9.64 71.86 -20.46
CA SER A 534 -9.29 71.04 -19.27
C SER A 534 -10.46 70.82 -18.28
N ALA A 535 -10.31 69.79 -17.42
CA ALA A 535 -10.85 69.65 -16.05
C ALA A 535 -12.37 69.53 -15.77
N LEU A 536 -12.84 68.30 -15.48
CA LEU A 536 -13.18 67.82 -14.12
C LEU A 536 -13.65 66.34 -14.14
N GLN A 537 -13.28 65.54 -13.15
CA GLN A 537 -13.16 64.08 -13.27
C GLN A 537 -14.37 63.26 -12.79
N ARG A 538 -14.68 62.20 -13.56
CA ARG A 538 -15.32 60.95 -13.11
C ARG A 538 -14.51 59.74 -13.68
N PRO A 539 -14.72 58.50 -13.20
CA PRO A 539 -13.63 57.53 -13.03
C PRO A 539 -13.32 56.69 -14.27
N ALA A 540 -12.05 56.27 -14.42
CA ALA A 540 -11.65 55.26 -15.41
C ALA A 540 -10.34 54.52 -15.04
N SER A 541 -10.27 53.26 -15.46
CA SER A 541 -9.10 52.46 -15.89
C SER A 541 -7.76 52.57 -15.16
N THR A 542 -7.20 51.41 -14.78
CA THR A 542 -5.77 51.21 -14.48
C THR A 542 -4.91 51.91 -15.53
N SER A 543 -4.16 52.94 -15.12
CA SER A 543 -3.42 53.77 -16.07
C SER A 543 -2.28 52.98 -16.72
N GLN A 544 -1.93 53.34 -17.96
CA GLN A 544 -0.75 52.77 -18.64
C GLN A 544 0.54 52.98 -17.82
N SER A 545 0.59 54.00 -16.96
CA SER A 545 1.68 54.22 -16.01
C SER A 545 1.80 53.08 -15.00
N ALA A 546 0.69 52.68 -14.35
CA ALA A 546 0.68 51.60 -13.36
C ALA A 546 1.02 50.23 -14.01
N ILE A 547 0.57 50.00 -15.24
CA ILE A 547 0.94 48.79 -16.01
C ILE A 547 2.44 48.77 -16.29
N ASN A 548 3.03 49.89 -16.72
CA ASN A 548 4.47 49.98 -16.99
C ASN A 548 5.31 49.82 -15.71
N GLU A 549 4.81 50.28 -14.56
CA GLU A 549 5.45 50.12 -13.25
C GLU A 549 5.44 48.66 -12.79
N HIS A 550 4.30 47.96 -12.87
CA HIS A 550 4.22 46.52 -12.61
C HIS A 550 5.15 45.72 -13.54
N VAL A 551 5.19 46.06 -14.83
CA VAL A 551 6.10 45.40 -15.81
C VAL A 551 7.56 45.60 -15.43
N ARG A 552 7.99 46.82 -15.07
CA ARG A 552 9.36 47.06 -14.56
C ARG A 552 9.65 46.24 -13.31
N HIS A 553 8.70 46.14 -12.38
CA HIS A 553 8.89 45.39 -11.14
C HIS A 553 9.04 43.88 -11.39
N ILE A 554 8.26 43.32 -12.31
CA ILE A 554 8.37 41.90 -12.71
C ILE A 554 9.65 41.67 -13.54
N GLN A 555 10.04 42.60 -14.43
CA GLN A 555 11.29 42.51 -15.19
C GLN A 555 12.53 42.52 -14.28
N ALA A 556 12.49 43.22 -13.14
CA ALA A 556 13.56 43.18 -12.15
C ALA A 556 13.65 41.82 -11.41
N LEU A 557 12.55 41.08 -11.33
CA LEU A 557 12.49 39.73 -10.75
C LEU A 557 12.84 38.63 -11.78
N PHE A 558 12.56 38.87 -13.07
CA PHE A 558 12.81 37.97 -14.19
C PHE A 558 13.56 38.71 -15.32
N PRO A 559 14.88 38.95 -15.18
CA PRO A 559 15.63 39.80 -16.12
C PRO A 559 15.70 39.24 -17.54
N ASP A 560 15.61 37.91 -17.68
CA ASP A 560 15.68 37.20 -18.96
C ASP A 560 14.34 37.14 -19.71
N ALA A 561 13.21 37.45 -19.08
CA ALA A 561 11.88 37.40 -19.69
C ALA A 561 11.65 38.52 -20.74
N ASP A 562 10.88 38.25 -21.79
CA ASP A 562 10.47 39.27 -22.77
C ASP A 562 9.55 40.33 -22.12
N PRO A 563 9.94 41.63 -22.11
CA PRO A 563 9.12 42.70 -21.55
C PRO A 563 7.73 42.85 -22.18
N GLN A 564 7.57 42.48 -23.46
CA GLN A 564 6.27 42.54 -24.14
C GLN A 564 5.32 41.45 -23.64
N TYR A 565 5.86 40.25 -23.40
CA TYR A 565 5.11 39.13 -22.84
C TYR A 565 4.66 39.40 -21.41
N ILE A 566 5.55 39.93 -20.55
CA ILE A 566 5.19 40.36 -19.18
C ILE A 566 4.07 41.40 -19.22
N ARG A 567 4.15 42.40 -20.12
CA ARG A 567 3.12 43.43 -20.27
C ARG A 567 1.77 42.87 -20.68
N GLN A 568 1.73 41.85 -21.54
CA GLN A 568 0.49 41.17 -21.91
C GLN A 568 -0.13 40.43 -20.72
N LEU A 569 0.67 39.73 -19.91
CA LEU A 569 0.18 39.05 -18.70
C LEU A 569 -0.34 40.04 -17.65
N VAL A 570 0.35 41.17 -17.43
CA VAL A 570 -0.11 42.24 -16.51
C VAL A 570 -1.44 42.85 -16.96
N ILE A 571 -1.70 42.97 -18.27
CA ILE A 571 -2.96 43.49 -18.80
C ILE A 571 -4.12 42.48 -18.66
N GLN A 572 -3.83 41.18 -18.62
CA GLN A 572 -4.84 40.12 -18.46
C GLN A 572 -5.29 39.93 -16.99
N GLU A 573 -4.42 40.23 -16.03
CA GLU A 573 -4.78 40.19 -14.60
C GLU A 573 -5.65 41.37 -14.18
N LYS A 574 -6.47 41.16 -13.14
CA LYS A 574 -7.43 42.16 -12.63
C LYS A 574 -7.10 42.68 -11.23
N GLN A 575 -6.22 42.00 -10.51
CA GLN A 575 -5.74 42.32 -9.16
C GLN A 575 -4.44 41.56 -8.90
N ASP A 576 -3.67 41.98 -7.89
CA ASP A 576 -2.44 41.31 -7.44
C ASP A 576 -1.41 41.06 -8.57
N HIS A 577 -1.37 41.99 -9.54
CA HIS A 577 -0.72 41.82 -10.84
C HIS A 577 0.74 41.34 -10.77
N ILE A 578 1.55 41.88 -9.86
CA ILE A 578 2.95 41.45 -9.69
C ILE A 578 2.98 39.98 -9.25
N GLN A 579 2.37 39.64 -8.13
CA GLN A 579 2.45 38.29 -7.56
C GLN A 579 1.85 37.20 -8.47
N ARG A 580 0.73 37.50 -9.14
CA ARG A 580 0.09 36.53 -10.06
C ARG A 580 0.87 36.32 -11.35
N VAL A 581 1.43 37.39 -11.92
CA VAL A 581 2.26 37.27 -13.13
C VAL A 581 3.61 36.62 -12.79
N SER A 582 4.22 36.96 -11.65
CA SER A 582 5.43 36.27 -11.16
C SER A 582 5.19 34.77 -10.98
N ASN A 583 4.09 34.35 -10.35
CA ASN A 583 3.76 32.92 -10.23
C ASN A 583 3.54 32.27 -11.61
N LYS A 584 2.83 32.92 -12.53
CA LYS A 584 2.66 32.41 -13.91
C LYS A 584 3.97 32.22 -14.68
N LEU A 585 4.97 33.08 -14.44
CA LEU A 585 6.32 32.97 -15.01
C LEU A 585 7.15 31.89 -14.32
N LEU A 586 6.92 31.60 -13.04
CA LEU A 586 7.53 30.46 -12.34
C LEU A 586 6.94 29.12 -12.80
N ASP A 587 5.63 29.07 -13.05
CA ASP A 587 4.90 27.84 -13.39
C ASP A 587 5.03 27.42 -14.88
N ASN A 588 5.44 28.33 -15.78
CA ASN A 588 5.46 28.09 -17.23
C ASN A 588 6.74 28.56 -17.91
N LYS A 589 7.21 27.83 -18.94
CA LYS A 589 8.27 28.32 -19.86
C LYS A 589 7.78 29.62 -20.55
N TYR A 590 8.51 30.73 -20.38
CA TYR A 590 8.21 32.02 -21.01
C TYR A 590 9.26 32.41 -22.08
N PRO A 591 8.93 33.28 -23.06
CA PRO A 591 9.89 33.78 -24.04
C PRO A 591 10.99 34.60 -23.37
N ARG A 592 12.25 34.36 -23.78
CA ARG A 592 13.40 35.12 -23.29
C ARG A 592 13.74 36.29 -24.23
N ALA A 593 14.17 37.41 -23.65
CA ALA A 593 14.64 38.56 -24.40
C ALA A 593 15.96 38.23 -25.13
N GLN A 594 15.97 38.35 -26.46
CA GLN A 594 17.21 38.24 -27.24
C GLN A 594 18.04 39.54 -27.13
N PRO A 595 19.39 39.45 -27.08
CA PRO A 595 20.24 40.63 -27.03
C PRO A 595 20.17 41.41 -28.36
N PRO A 596 19.98 42.75 -28.33
CA PRO A 596 19.86 43.55 -29.55
C PRO A 596 21.23 43.79 -30.19
N GLY A 597 21.62 42.96 -31.17
CA GLY A 597 22.89 43.17 -31.87
C GLY A 597 23.41 42.05 -32.77
N SER A 598 22.65 41.62 -33.78
CA SER A 598 23.25 41.06 -35.00
C SER A 598 22.31 41.16 -36.19
N PHE A 599 22.69 41.92 -37.21
CA PHE A 599 21.98 42.06 -38.47
C PHE A 599 22.99 42.01 -39.63
N GLY A 600 22.85 41.03 -40.53
CA GLY A 600 23.51 40.99 -41.85
C GLY A 600 24.90 40.35 -41.90
N GLY A 601 25.07 39.30 -42.73
CA GLY A 601 26.33 38.54 -42.81
C GLY A 601 26.57 37.56 -43.98
N VAL A 602 25.79 37.61 -45.07
CA VAL A 602 26.21 37.37 -46.47
C VAL A 602 26.85 35.99 -46.88
N VAL A 603 26.19 35.31 -47.84
CA VAL A 603 26.72 34.50 -48.99
C VAL A 603 26.69 32.94 -49.02
N ASN A 604 26.08 32.44 -50.11
CA ASN A 604 26.16 31.17 -50.88
C ASN A 604 25.64 29.80 -50.37
N GLN A 605 24.44 29.44 -50.88
CA GLN A 605 24.10 28.33 -51.79
C GLN A 605 25.23 27.34 -52.26
N PRO A 606 24.89 26.06 -52.59
CA PRO A 606 24.07 25.72 -53.77
C PRO A 606 22.80 24.87 -53.50
N SER A 607 22.01 24.70 -54.57
CA SER A 607 20.61 24.24 -54.57
C SER A 607 20.40 22.89 -55.27
N GLU A 608 19.27 22.21 -54.97
CA GLU A 608 18.42 21.37 -55.85
C GLU A 608 17.21 20.87 -55.01
N VAL A 609 16.01 20.55 -55.53
CA VAL A 609 15.25 21.02 -56.72
C VAL A 609 13.74 20.76 -56.46
N GLY A 610 12.82 21.47 -57.13
CA GLY A 610 11.35 21.28 -57.00
C GLY A 610 10.76 20.27 -58.02
N PRO A 611 9.43 19.98 -57.94
CA PRO A 611 8.54 20.53 -58.98
C PRO A 611 7.13 20.96 -58.49
N GLU A 612 6.30 21.44 -59.43
CA GLU A 612 5.17 22.37 -59.27
C GLU A 612 3.77 21.86 -59.70
N HIS A 613 2.69 22.54 -59.21
CA HIS A 613 1.38 22.85 -59.84
C HIS A 613 0.48 21.66 -60.39
N ASN A 614 -0.86 21.67 -60.50
CA ASN A 614 -1.94 22.70 -60.52
C ASN A 614 -3.34 22.09 -60.09
N PRO A 615 -4.53 22.76 -60.16
CA PRO A 615 -5.72 22.47 -59.31
C PRO A 615 -7.02 22.05 -60.07
N ILE A 616 -8.17 21.94 -59.37
CA ILE A 616 -9.57 22.33 -59.78
C ILE A 616 -10.63 22.04 -58.68
N ASP A 617 -11.74 22.79 -58.67
CA ASP A 617 -12.88 22.81 -57.71
C ASP A 617 -13.86 21.60 -57.73
N VAL A 618 -14.73 21.48 -56.68
CA VAL A 618 -16.22 21.61 -56.76
C VAL A 618 -16.98 21.22 -55.44
N ALA A 619 -17.87 22.12 -54.98
CA ALA A 619 -19.10 21.96 -54.15
C ALA A 619 -19.10 21.58 -52.62
N LYS A 620 -20.14 22.13 -51.95
CA LYS A 620 -20.65 22.00 -50.55
C LYS A 620 -22.03 21.28 -50.56
N PRO A 621 -22.84 21.09 -49.48
CA PRO A 621 -22.72 21.27 -47.99
C PRO A 621 -23.31 20.03 -47.20
N PRO A 622 -23.94 20.06 -45.98
CA PRO A 622 -23.76 20.81 -44.69
C PRO A 622 -23.78 19.91 -43.39
N VAL A 623 -23.77 20.58 -42.21
CA VAL A 623 -24.36 20.20 -40.88
C VAL A 623 -23.49 19.53 -39.78
N ALA A 624 -23.12 20.37 -38.80
CA ALA A 624 -23.15 20.25 -37.31
C ALA A 624 -22.58 19.04 -36.51
N PRO A 625 -22.17 19.23 -35.23
CA PRO A 625 -21.35 18.27 -34.48
C PRO A 625 -22.04 17.56 -33.29
N THR A 626 -21.58 16.36 -32.92
CA THR A 626 -21.81 15.76 -31.59
C THR A 626 -20.67 14.87 -31.11
N ASN A 627 -20.44 14.88 -29.79
CA ASN A 627 -19.52 14.01 -29.05
C ASN A 627 -20.02 12.55 -28.93
N ASN A 628 -19.10 11.68 -28.48
CA ASN A 628 -19.26 10.36 -27.83
C ASN A 628 -18.90 9.13 -28.68
N LEU A 629 -17.66 8.67 -28.50
CA LEU A 629 -17.21 7.33 -28.85
C LEU A 629 -17.35 6.39 -27.64
N PHE A 630 -18.41 5.57 -27.64
CA PHE A 630 -18.42 4.31 -26.89
C PHE A 630 -19.11 3.21 -27.70
N SER A 631 -18.43 2.06 -27.79
CA SER A 631 -18.93 0.74 -28.19
C SER A 631 -19.40 0.51 -29.64
N ARG A 632 -18.54 -0.19 -30.41
CA ARG A 632 -18.79 -1.30 -31.35
C ARG A 632 -17.44 -1.61 -32.07
N PHE A 633 -17.11 -2.83 -32.50
CA PHE A 633 -17.87 -4.07 -32.65
C PHE A 633 -17.02 -5.30 -32.27
N SER A 634 -17.66 -6.44 -32.03
CA SER A 634 -17.03 -7.74 -31.78
C SER A 634 -17.12 -8.69 -32.99
N LYS A 635 -16.25 -9.72 -33.00
CA LYS A 635 -16.18 -10.88 -33.94
C LYS A 635 -15.66 -10.52 -35.34
N THR A 636 -14.60 -11.17 -35.84
CA THR A 636 -14.61 -12.56 -36.32
C THR A 636 -13.27 -13.29 -36.11
N LEU A 637 -13.33 -14.61 -35.86
CA LEU A 637 -12.17 -15.51 -35.85
C LEU A 637 -12.65 -16.94 -36.16
N SER A 638 -12.17 -17.54 -37.26
CA SER A 638 -12.14 -19.01 -37.43
C SER A 638 -11.29 -19.51 -38.61
N SER A 639 -10.11 -20.07 -38.28
CA SER A 639 -9.57 -21.34 -38.80
C SER A 639 -8.86 -21.43 -40.19
N TRP A 640 -7.97 -22.45 -40.28
CA TRP A 640 -7.21 -23.01 -41.43
C TRP A 640 -5.99 -22.18 -41.90
N GLY A 641 -4.75 -22.70 -42.02
CA GLY A 641 -4.20 -24.04 -41.72
C GLY A 641 -2.65 -24.10 -41.79
N LEU A 642 -2.06 -25.25 -41.41
CA LEU A 642 -0.62 -25.65 -41.50
C LEU A 642 -0.27 -26.19 -42.93
N PRO A 643 0.99 -26.55 -43.35
CA PRO A 643 2.16 -27.01 -42.54
C PRO A 643 3.62 -26.65 -43.01
N ASP A 644 4.59 -27.11 -42.21
CA ASP A 644 6.01 -27.53 -42.43
C ASP A 644 6.90 -27.05 -43.61
N TYR A 645 8.17 -26.74 -43.29
CA TYR A 645 9.38 -27.40 -43.86
C TYR A 645 10.63 -27.17 -42.96
N ALA A 646 11.70 -27.94 -43.17
CA ALA A 646 12.80 -28.13 -42.19
C ALA A 646 14.24 -27.88 -42.73
N ASN A 647 15.19 -27.91 -41.78
CA ASN A 647 16.61 -28.33 -41.87
C ASN A 647 17.79 -27.32 -42.04
N ALA A 648 18.73 -27.50 -41.09
CA ALA A 648 20.19 -27.68 -41.22
C ALA A 648 21.18 -26.50 -41.26
N GLY A 649 22.26 -26.63 -40.45
CA GLY A 649 23.50 -25.84 -40.48
C GLY A 649 24.27 -25.83 -39.15
N GLN A 650 25.37 -26.59 -39.02
CA GLN A 650 26.30 -26.59 -37.86
C GLN A 650 27.61 -25.84 -38.17
N LEU A 651 28.36 -25.39 -37.14
CA LEU A 651 29.80 -25.75 -36.88
C LEU A 651 30.46 -24.96 -35.71
N ASP A 652 30.67 -25.67 -34.58
CA ASP A 652 31.85 -25.82 -33.68
C ASP A 652 32.73 -24.70 -33.07
N GLN A 653 33.29 -25.06 -31.87
CA GLN A 653 34.39 -24.49 -31.04
C GLN A 653 34.06 -23.32 -30.07
N GLU A 654 34.45 -23.29 -28.77
CA GLU A 654 35.10 -24.27 -27.85
C GLU A 654 34.75 -23.96 -26.35
N ASN A 655 35.12 -24.83 -25.38
CA ASN A 655 34.75 -24.84 -23.94
C ASN A 655 35.38 -23.69 -23.08
N LYS A 656 34.97 -23.31 -21.84
CA LYS A 656 34.38 -24.01 -20.65
C LYS A 656 33.77 -22.96 -19.63
N PRO A 657 33.28 -23.30 -18.41
CA PRO A 657 31.87 -23.17 -18.02
C PRO A 657 31.50 -22.03 -17.03
N ILE A 658 30.25 -21.56 -17.10
CA ILE A 658 29.56 -20.76 -16.05
C ILE A 658 28.16 -21.38 -15.80
N ALA A 659 27.69 -21.37 -14.56
CA ALA A 659 26.44 -22.03 -14.15
C ALA A 659 25.15 -21.34 -14.68
N PRO A 660 24.06 -22.08 -14.96
CA PRO A 660 22.82 -21.48 -15.48
C PRO A 660 21.98 -20.77 -14.42
N ILE A 661 21.49 -19.59 -14.76
CA ILE A 661 20.49 -18.81 -14.02
C ILE A 661 19.08 -19.27 -14.48
N PRO A 662 18.07 -19.39 -13.60
CA PRO A 662 16.71 -19.76 -13.99
C PRO A 662 16.00 -18.65 -14.80
N PRO A 663 15.05 -18.98 -15.70
CA PRO A 663 14.38 -18.02 -16.57
C PRO A 663 13.36 -17.13 -15.83
N PRO A 664 13.05 -15.92 -16.34
CA PRO A 664 12.14 -14.98 -15.69
C PRO A 664 10.66 -15.32 -15.91
N GLU A 665 9.85 -15.14 -14.86
CA GLU A 665 8.37 -15.19 -14.94
C GLU A 665 7.77 -13.90 -15.56
N PRO A 666 6.60 -13.98 -16.22
CA PRO A 666 5.99 -12.83 -16.89
C PRO A 666 5.36 -11.84 -15.89
N ALA A 667 5.75 -10.57 -15.98
CA ALA A 667 5.28 -9.52 -15.09
C ALA A 667 3.87 -9.00 -15.45
N GLY A 668 2.92 -9.12 -14.52
CA GLY A 668 1.67 -8.34 -14.49
C GLY A 668 1.79 -7.12 -13.54
N PRO A 669 1.06 -6.02 -13.78
CA PRO A 669 1.20 -4.78 -13.02
C PRO A 669 0.70 -4.93 -11.57
N LYS A 670 1.52 -4.55 -10.59
CA LYS A 670 1.17 -4.54 -9.16
C LYS A 670 0.71 -3.13 -8.74
N LEU A 671 -0.42 -3.06 -8.04
CA LEU A 671 -0.94 -1.83 -7.43
C LEU A 671 -0.31 -1.59 -6.03
N PRO A 672 -0.21 -0.33 -5.55
CA PRO A 672 0.33 -0.01 -4.22
C PRO A 672 -0.61 -0.47 -3.08
N ARG A 673 -0.04 -0.67 -1.89
CA ARG A 673 -0.74 -1.18 -0.69
C ARG A 673 -1.36 -0.05 0.16
N PRO A 674 -2.43 -0.32 0.94
CA PRO A 674 -3.03 0.67 1.85
C PRO A 674 -2.18 0.96 3.10
N VAL A 675 -2.49 2.08 3.74
CA VAL A 675 -1.81 2.69 4.90
C VAL A 675 -1.99 1.87 6.19
N GLU A 676 -0.92 1.70 6.98
CA GLU A 676 -0.94 1.02 8.29
C GLU A 676 -1.23 1.98 9.46
N THR A 677 -1.95 1.48 10.47
CA THR A 677 -2.37 2.24 11.67
C THR A 677 -1.36 2.12 12.82
N ILE A 678 -1.20 3.19 13.58
CA ILE A 678 -0.19 3.32 14.66
C ILE A 678 -0.52 2.40 15.85
N SER A 679 0.48 1.68 16.33
CA SER A 679 0.41 0.62 17.34
C SER A 679 1.72 0.62 18.17
N PRO A 680 1.76 0.18 19.45
CA PRO A 680 3.02 0.13 20.22
C PRO A 680 4.15 -0.66 19.53
N ASN A 681 3.79 -1.69 18.75
CA ASN A 681 4.74 -2.45 17.94
C ASN A 681 5.21 -1.67 16.69
N PHE A 682 4.35 -0.82 16.11
CA PHE A 682 4.75 0.14 15.08
C PHE A 682 5.77 1.13 15.67
N THR A 683 5.55 1.67 16.87
CA THR A 683 6.50 2.57 17.54
C THR A 683 7.87 1.91 17.78
N ASN A 684 7.90 0.62 18.14
CA ASN A 684 9.15 -0.12 18.31
C ASN A 684 9.85 -0.41 16.97
N ASN A 685 9.13 -0.88 15.95
CA ASN A 685 9.68 -1.10 14.62
C ASN A 685 10.20 0.21 14.00
N VAL A 686 9.48 1.31 14.18
CA VAL A 686 9.86 2.65 13.72
C VAL A 686 11.08 3.16 14.50
N ARG A 687 11.17 2.91 15.81
CA ARG A 687 12.36 3.21 16.64
C ARG A 687 13.59 2.42 16.19
N GLU A 688 13.46 1.11 15.95
CA GLU A 688 14.55 0.30 15.41
C GLU A 688 14.96 0.74 14.00
N ASN A 689 14.00 1.03 13.13
CA ASN A 689 14.29 1.51 11.78
C ASN A 689 15.06 2.84 11.86
N LEU A 690 14.60 3.80 12.67
CA LEU A 690 15.32 5.06 12.91
C LEU A 690 16.75 4.82 13.42
N GLN A 691 16.93 3.92 14.41
CA GLN A 691 18.26 3.54 14.90
C GLN A 691 19.15 2.94 13.79
N ARG A 692 18.58 2.13 12.88
CA ARG A 692 19.32 1.60 11.71
C ARG A 692 19.69 2.70 10.71
N ALA A 693 18.81 3.67 10.45
CA ALA A 693 19.15 4.84 9.61
C ALA A 693 20.23 5.72 10.23
N ILE A 694 20.17 5.98 11.54
CA ILE A 694 21.23 6.69 12.29
C ILE A 694 22.55 5.92 12.22
N ALA A 695 22.53 4.59 12.42
CA ALA A 695 23.71 3.74 12.34
C ALA A 695 24.29 3.61 10.91
N SER A 696 23.49 3.86 9.88
CA SER A 696 23.95 3.91 8.49
C SER A 696 24.57 5.25 8.09
N CYS A 697 24.42 6.31 8.90
CA CYS A 697 25.12 7.58 8.66
C CYS A 697 26.63 7.43 8.83
N ARG A 698 27.39 7.89 7.84
CA ARG A 698 28.86 7.71 7.77
C ARG A 698 29.56 9.03 7.42
N PRO A 699 30.76 9.29 7.99
CA PRO A 699 31.57 10.41 7.56
C PRO A 699 31.98 10.29 6.10
N ASN A 700 31.88 11.39 5.35
CA ASN A 700 32.33 11.43 3.97
C ASN A 700 33.86 11.15 3.91
N SER A 701 34.26 10.16 3.12
CA SER A 701 35.64 9.66 3.07
C SER A 701 36.46 10.18 1.86
N GLN A 702 35.93 11.15 1.11
CA GLN A 702 36.60 11.78 -0.03
C GLN A 702 36.58 13.30 0.09
N SER A 703 37.71 13.96 -0.19
CA SER A 703 37.87 15.43 -0.14
C SER A 703 37.02 16.17 -1.17
N ASP A 704 36.74 15.53 -2.30
CA ASP A 704 36.03 16.12 -3.45
C ASP A 704 34.86 15.25 -3.91
N VAL A 705 33.79 15.91 -4.34
CA VAL A 705 32.55 15.28 -4.78
C VAL A 705 32.45 15.42 -6.31
N PHE A 706 32.97 14.42 -7.04
CA PHE A 706 33.06 14.45 -8.51
C PHE A 706 32.62 13.13 -9.16
N SER A 707 31.92 13.23 -10.30
CA SER A 707 31.63 12.12 -11.22
C SER A 707 31.42 12.66 -12.64
N ARG A 708 31.83 11.92 -13.68
CA ARG A 708 31.72 12.35 -15.09
C ARG A 708 30.27 12.24 -15.60
N PRO A 709 29.85 13.08 -16.58
CA PRO A 709 28.51 13.00 -17.16
C PRO A 709 28.40 11.88 -18.21
N GLU A 710 27.34 11.07 -18.14
CA GLU A 710 26.84 10.28 -19.27
C GLU A 710 25.56 10.94 -19.80
N VAL A 711 25.47 11.09 -21.13
CA VAL A 711 24.31 11.70 -21.80
C VAL A 711 23.38 10.61 -22.32
N LYS A 712 22.14 10.56 -21.84
CA LYS A 712 21.04 9.84 -22.48
C LYS A 712 19.91 10.82 -22.83
N THR A 713 19.68 11.00 -24.13
CA THR A 713 18.60 11.82 -24.69
C THR A 713 17.32 11.00 -24.92
N VAL A 714 16.24 11.27 -24.19
CA VAL A 714 14.85 11.00 -24.62
C VAL A 714 13.91 12.12 -24.14
N THR A 715 12.84 12.34 -24.91
CA THR A 715 11.95 13.51 -24.95
C THR A 715 10.88 13.59 -23.84
N GLU A 716 10.30 14.78 -23.69
CA GLU A 716 9.37 15.24 -22.63
C GLU A 716 8.25 14.26 -22.21
N SER A 717 8.13 14.07 -20.89
CA SER A 717 6.88 13.78 -20.16
C SER A 717 6.94 14.55 -18.83
N ARG A 718 5.85 15.22 -18.44
CA ARG A 718 5.91 16.33 -17.46
C ARG A 718 5.93 15.86 -16.00
N GLN A 719 6.72 16.59 -15.19
CA GLN A 719 6.69 16.68 -13.72
C GLN A 719 7.08 15.42 -12.92
N GLY A 720 8.31 14.95 -13.13
CA GLY A 720 9.05 14.15 -12.13
C GLY A 720 10.04 15.04 -11.35
N TYR A 721 10.08 14.91 -10.03
CA TYR A 721 10.96 15.69 -9.13
C TYR A 721 11.96 14.75 -8.43
N CYS A 722 12.81 14.03 -9.17
CA CYS A 722 13.99 13.35 -8.57
C CYS A 722 15.11 12.86 -9.53
N ASP A 723 15.13 13.22 -10.82
CA ASP A 723 16.14 12.74 -11.79
C ASP A 723 17.32 13.70 -12.03
N ILE A 724 17.88 14.28 -10.96
CA ILE A 724 19.18 14.97 -10.99
C ILE A 724 19.99 14.49 -9.79
N LYS A 725 21.10 13.78 -10.00
CA LYS A 725 22.03 13.38 -8.93
C LYS A 725 22.72 14.64 -8.37
N PRO A 726 22.38 15.15 -7.18
CA PRO A 726 22.99 16.36 -6.65
C PRO A 726 24.37 16.03 -6.07
N GLY A 727 25.32 16.96 -6.21
CA GLY A 727 26.68 16.79 -5.70
C GLY A 727 27.78 16.67 -6.76
N GLN A 728 27.49 16.86 -8.06
CA GLN A 728 28.57 17.17 -9.00
C GLN A 728 29.11 18.59 -8.69
N ASN A 729 30.43 18.71 -8.53
CA ASN A 729 31.20 19.96 -8.36
C ASN A 729 31.14 20.65 -6.98
N LEU A 730 31.16 19.90 -5.87
CA LEU A 730 31.42 20.46 -4.53
C LEU A 730 32.87 20.24 -4.07
N THR A 731 33.51 21.29 -3.57
CA THR A 731 34.87 21.30 -3.01
C THR A 731 34.84 21.73 -1.54
N TYR A 732 35.60 21.03 -0.70
CA TYR A 732 35.72 21.34 0.74
C TYR A 732 36.48 22.64 0.98
N VAL A 733 35.95 23.52 1.84
CA VAL A 733 36.56 24.84 2.13
C VAL A 733 36.90 25.08 3.59
N GLY A 734 36.43 24.22 4.52
CA GLY A 734 36.74 24.35 5.94
C GLY A 734 35.68 23.76 6.86
N ARG A 735 35.76 24.08 8.16
CA ARG A 735 34.79 23.64 9.17
C ARG A 735 34.12 24.82 9.87
N ALA A 736 32.80 24.91 9.77
CA ALA A 736 31.99 25.89 10.49
C ALA A 736 31.48 25.26 11.80
N ARG A 737 32.05 25.68 12.94
CA ARG A 737 31.74 25.15 14.30
C ARG A 737 31.67 23.61 14.35
N GLY A 738 32.60 22.94 13.67
CA GLY A 738 32.74 21.48 13.66
C GLY A 738 31.94 20.72 12.60
N LEU A 739 31.05 21.37 11.84
CA LEU A 739 30.48 20.79 10.61
C LEU A 739 31.39 21.14 9.43
N GLU A 740 31.53 20.23 8.48
CA GLU A 740 32.30 20.48 7.25
C GLU A 740 31.49 21.30 6.26
N PHE A 741 32.15 22.30 5.66
CA PHE A 741 31.55 23.24 4.74
C PHE A 741 32.14 23.08 3.34
N TYR A 742 31.26 23.02 2.34
CA TYR A 742 31.59 22.81 0.94
C TYR A 742 31.01 23.94 0.07
N LEU A 743 31.74 24.34 -0.97
CA LEU A 743 31.24 25.29 -1.97
C LEU A 743 31.19 24.64 -3.35
N HIS A 744 30.27 25.09 -4.18
CA HIS A 744 30.31 24.77 -5.61
C HIS A 744 31.60 25.32 -6.24
N GLN A 745 32.17 24.59 -7.20
CA GLN A 745 33.36 25.06 -7.92
C GLN A 745 33.09 26.40 -8.62
N GLY A 746 34.08 27.30 -8.58
CA GLY A 746 33.97 28.67 -9.08
C GLY A 746 33.50 29.71 -8.04
N ILE A 747 33.09 29.29 -6.84
CA ILE A 747 32.77 30.21 -5.74
C ILE A 747 34.03 30.46 -4.90
N ASN A 748 34.39 31.74 -4.69
CA ASN A 748 35.47 32.12 -3.80
C ASN A 748 35.06 31.97 -2.32
N PRO A 749 35.80 31.21 -1.47
CA PRO A 749 35.44 31.01 -0.08
C PRO A 749 35.37 32.29 0.76
N ASP A 750 36.29 33.23 0.51
CA ASP A 750 36.39 34.47 1.30
C ASP A 750 35.16 35.35 1.14
N ASP A 751 34.57 35.38 -0.06
CA ASP A 751 33.35 36.15 -0.35
C ASP A 751 32.13 35.58 0.41
N ILE A 752 32.02 34.26 0.50
CA ILE A 752 30.92 33.59 1.22
C ILE A 752 31.08 33.74 2.73
N LEU A 753 32.29 33.58 3.26
CA LEU A 753 32.56 33.73 4.69
C LEU A 753 32.39 35.19 5.15
N THR A 754 32.86 36.15 4.35
CA THR A 754 32.69 37.58 4.66
C THR A 754 31.24 38.03 4.57
N LYS A 755 30.49 37.56 3.57
CA LYS A 755 29.11 38.01 3.32
C LYS A 755 28.06 37.27 4.15
N TYR A 756 28.27 35.99 4.46
CA TYR A 756 27.27 35.12 5.08
C TYR A 756 27.77 34.38 6.34
N GLY A 757 28.95 34.70 6.89
CA GLY A 757 29.53 33.99 8.04
C GLY A 757 28.64 33.93 9.29
N ASP A 758 27.89 35.01 9.57
CA ASP A 758 26.92 35.05 10.68
C ASP A 758 25.70 34.16 10.41
N ALA A 759 25.18 34.19 9.18
CA ALA A 759 24.05 33.35 8.77
C ALA A 759 24.44 31.87 8.74
N LEU A 760 25.65 31.54 8.27
CA LEU A 760 26.24 30.20 8.36
C LEU A 760 26.39 29.78 9.83
N SER A 761 26.85 30.67 10.71
CA SER A 761 26.92 30.38 12.16
C SER A 761 25.55 30.11 12.78
N ARG A 762 24.51 30.86 12.41
CA ARG A 762 23.12 30.61 12.83
C ARG A 762 22.58 29.30 12.25
N PHE A 763 22.83 29.01 10.97
CA PHE A 763 22.39 27.78 10.32
C PHE A 763 23.02 26.54 10.94
N VAL A 764 24.32 26.57 11.20
CA VAL A 764 25.04 25.48 11.89
C VAL A 764 24.46 25.25 13.30
N LEU A 765 24.00 26.28 14.01
CA LEU A 765 23.30 26.08 15.30
C LEU A 765 21.94 25.39 15.13
N VAL A 766 21.19 25.67 14.05
CA VAL A 766 19.94 24.95 13.71
C VAL A 766 20.25 23.49 13.39
N ILE A 767 21.19 23.22 12.48
CA ILE A 767 21.57 21.84 12.11
C ILE A 767 22.12 21.07 13.32
N ARG A 768 22.98 21.68 14.16
CA ARG A 768 23.49 21.02 15.38
C ARG A 768 22.39 20.73 16.41
N ALA A 769 21.34 21.55 16.50
CA ALA A 769 20.19 21.24 17.34
C ALA A 769 19.46 20.00 16.81
N LEU A 770 19.29 19.86 15.49
CA LEU A 770 18.70 18.68 14.86
C LEU A 770 19.56 17.42 15.04
N VAL A 771 20.88 17.53 14.86
CA VAL A 771 21.84 16.45 15.16
C VAL A 771 21.65 15.94 16.60
N GLY A 772 21.50 16.85 17.56
CA GLY A 772 21.21 16.52 18.96
C GLY A 772 19.78 16.04 19.25
N VAL A 773 18.84 16.12 18.30
CA VAL A 773 17.48 15.53 18.41
C VAL A 773 17.47 14.10 17.86
N PHE A 774 18.16 13.85 16.75
CA PHE A 774 18.25 12.54 16.10
C PHE A 774 19.42 11.66 16.61
N ASP A 775 20.28 12.17 17.49
CA ASP A 775 21.51 11.51 17.95
C ASP A 775 22.45 11.09 16.80
N LEU A 776 22.56 11.97 15.80
CA LEU A 776 23.36 11.71 14.59
C LEU A 776 24.86 11.88 14.86
N ASN A 777 25.68 11.06 14.21
CA ASN A 777 27.11 11.30 14.17
C ASN A 777 27.38 12.62 13.42
N ILE A 778 27.85 13.63 14.15
CA ILE A 778 28.09 14.98 13.62
C ILE A 778 29.11 15.00 12.45
N ALA A 779 29.98 14.00 12.35
CA ALA A 779 30.94 13.87 11.25
C ALA A 779 30.31 13.36 9.93
N ALA A 780 29.06 12.88 9.96
CA ALA A 780 28.27 12.51 8.77
C ALA A 780 27.39 13.66 8.25
N ILE A 781 27.53 14.86 8.82
CA ILE A 781 26.67 16.02 8.58
C ILE A 781 27.51 17.17 8.02
N HIS A 782 27.10 17.65 6.86
CA HIS A 782 27.84 18.62 6.06
C HIS A 782 26.90 19.77 5.66
N VAL A 783 27.45 20.96 5.49
CA VAL A 783 26.74 22.13 4.95
C VAL A 783 27.38 22.48 3.60
N PHE A 784 26.59 22.90 2.63
CA PHE A 784 27.12 23.40 1.36
C PHE A 784 26.45 24.70 0.91
N TYR A 785 27.05 25.35 -0.09
CA TYR A 785 26.45 26.49 -0.78
C TYR A 785 26.75 26.42 -2.28
N ASP A 786 25.71 26.62 -3.08
CA ASP A 786 25.75 26.70 -4.55
C ASP A 786 25.23 28.07 -5.04
N HIS A 787 25.54 28.45 -6.27
CA HIS A 787 25.03 29.68 -6.87
C HIS A 787 23.60 29.56 -7.39
N GLU A 788 23.24 28.39 -7.93
CA GLU A 788 21.95 28.10 -8.56
C GLU A 788 21.63 26.61 -8.44
N GLY A 789 20.37 26.24 -8.73
CA GLY A 789 19.89 24.86 -8.70
C GLY A 789 18.76 24.62 -7.68
N PRO A 790 18.02 23.50 -7.80
CA PRO A 790 16.85 23.18 -6.97
C PRO A 790 17.18 22.49 -5.64
N THR A 791 18.46 22.14 -5.39
CA THR A 791 18.87 21.24 -4.30
C THR A 791 18.83 21.90 -2.93
N ILE A 792 17.85 21.54 -2.10
CA ILE A 792 17.69 22.01 -0.71
C ILE A 792 18.63 21.24 0.23
N ALA A 793 18.68 19.93 0.07
CA ALA A 793 19.57 19.00 0.75
C ALA A 793 19.79 17.76 -0.13
N PHE A 794 20.73 16.89 0.24
CA PHE A 794 20.88 15.56 -0.34
C PHE A 794 21.61 14.59 0.60
N ASN A 795 21.35 13.30 0.45
CA ASN A 795 22.09 12.21 1.10
C ASN A 795 23.02 11.53 0.07
N ARG A 796 24.31 11.43 0.40
CA ARG A 796 25.30 10.68 -0.37
C ARG A 796 25.87 9.55 0.49
N ASN A 797 25.35 8.34 0.31
CA ASN A 797 25.86 7.11 0.95
C ASN A 797 25.96 7.21 2.49
N GLY A 798 24.96 7.84 3.14
CA GLY A 798 24.92 8.06 4.58
C GLY A 798 25.54 9.37 5.07
N SER A 799 26.13 10.17 4.18
CA SER A 799 26.58 11.54 4.49
C SER A 799 25.52 12.56 4.05
N LEU A 800 25.01 13.39 4.97
CA LEU A 800 23.92 14.33 4.71
C LEU A 800 24.44 15.75 4.47
N PHE A 801 23.97 16.40 3.42
CA PHE A 801 24.40 17.73 2.98
C PHE A 801 23.22 18.70 2.95
N PHE A 802 23.32 19.84 3.65
CA PHE A 802 22.26 20.85 3.75
C PHE A 802 22.68 22.19 3.12
N ASN A 803 21.81 22.82 2.32
CA ASN A 803 22.15 24.01 1.53
C ASN A 803 21.94 25.34 2.30
N LEU A 804 23.02 26.07 2.53
CA LEU A 804 23.02 27.41 3.14
C LEU A 804 22.22 28.44 2.33
N ARG A 805 22.19 28.34 0.98
CA ARG A 805 21.44 29.29 0.12
C ARG A 805 19.93 29.26 0.43
N TYR A 806 19.38 28.09 0.69
CA TYR A 806 17.98 27.94 1.08
C TYR A 806 17.71 28.45 2.50
N TYR A 807 18.65 28.26 3.44
CA TYR A 807 18.54 28.87 4.77
C TYR A 807 18.54 30.41 4.68
N LEU A 808 19.45 30.99 3.89
CA LEU A 808 19.53 32.44 3.64
C LEU A 808 18.23 32.99 3.06
N ALA A 809 17.65 32.32 2.05
CA ALA A 809 16.44 32.79 1.38
C ALA A 809 15.17 32.68 2.24
N LEU A 810 15.04 31.62 3.04
CA LEU A 810 13.79 31.29 3.75
C LEU A 810 13.79 31.71 5.22
N HIS A 811 14.95 31.67 5.90
CA HIS A 811 15.00 31.54 7.36
C HIS A 811 16.02 32.42 8.08
N ASP A 812 16.95 33.09 7.38
CA ASP A 812 17.92 33.95 8.06
C ASP A 812 17.27 35.18 8.72
N GLY A 813 17.81 35.56 9.89
CA GLY A 813 17.28 36.59 10.77
C GLY A 813 17.11 36.12 12.22
N GLU A 814 17.07 37.06 13.16
CA GLU A 814 17.25 36.77 14.60
C GLU A 814 15.94 36.67 15.40
N SER A 815 14.77 36.73 14.74
CA SER A 815 13.49 36.65 15.45
C SER A 815 13.18 35.24 15.94
N VAL A 816 12.56 35.14 17.12
CA VAL A 816 12.14 33.85 17.73
C VAL A 816 11.21 33.07 16.79
N GLY A 817 10.35 33.78 16.04
CA GLY A 817 9.48 33.20 15.00
C GLY A 817 10.28 32.52 13.88
N LYS A 818 11.22 33.24 13.25
CA LYS A 818 12.08 32.68 12.19
C LYS A 818 12.91 31.50 12.69
N ARG A 819 13.44 31.56 13.91
CA ARG A 819 14.17 30.42 14.51
C ARG A 819 13.29 29.17 14.67
N ARG A 820 12.03 29.34 15.08
CA ARG A 820 11.06 28.23 15.20
C ARG A 820 10.72 27.65 13.82
N GLU A 821 10.41 28.50 12.85
CA GLU A 821 10.12 28.09 11.46
C GLU A 821 11.29 27.34 10.84
N SER A 822 12.52 27.87 11.01
CA SER A 822 13.75 27.23 10.56
C SER A 822 13.96 25.84 11.18
N LEU A 823 13.74 25.69 12.49
CA LEU A 823 13.88 24.39 13.15
C LEU A 823 12.86 23.37 12.61
N ILE A 824 11.62 23.79 12.37
CA ILE A 824 10.57 22.92 11.82
C ILE A 824 10.91 22.50 10.39
N TYR A 825 11.27 23.45 9.52
CA TYR A 825 11.59 23.17 8.11
C TYR A 825 12.75 22.19 7.99
N TRP A 826 13.90 22.51 8.61
CA TRP A 826 15.09 21.67 8.52
C TRP A 826 14.94 20.34 9.28
N PHE A 827 14.05 20.23 10.27
CA PHE A 827 13.70 18.94 10.87
C PHE A 827 13.04 18.01 9.85
N PHE A 828 12.06 18.49 9.09
CA PHE A 828 11.43 17.69 8.03
C PHE A 828 12.40 17.37 6.89
N THR A 829 13.26 18.31 6.49
CA THR A 829 14.34 18.04 5.52
C THR A 829 15.29 16.95 6.04
N ALA A 830 15.73 17.00 7.30
CA ALA A 830 16.59 15.97 7.88
C ALA A 830 15.90 14.59 7.94
N CYS A 831 14.59 14.54 8.23
CA CYS A 831 13.82 13.29 8.16
C CYS A 831 13.78 12.72 6.73
N HIS A 832 13.64 13.58 5.72
CA HIS A 832 13.64 13.18 4.30
C HIS A 832 14.99 12.62 3.88
N GLU A 833 16.09 13.30 4.21
CA GLU A 833 17.44 12.82 3.88
C GLU A 833 17.80 11.54 4.62
N LEU A 834 17.36 11.36 5.87
CA LEU A 834 17.51 10.10 6.60
C LEU A 834 16.67 8.95 5.99
N ALA A 835 15.51 9.25 5.40
CA ALA A 835 14.69 8.23 4.75
C ALA A 835 15.37 7.62 3.52
N HIS A 836 16.25 8.36 2.82
CA HIS A 836 17.05 7.82 1.71
C HIS A 836 18.03 6.72 2.14
N ASN A 837 18.43 6.64 3.42
CA ASN A 837 19.29 5.54 3.90
C ASN A 837 18.62 4.15 3.83
N PHE A 838 17.30 4.07 3.69
CA PHE A 838 16.58 2.79 3.58
C PHE A 838 16.39 2.31 2.13
N VAL A 839 16.72 3.14 1.14
CA VAL A 839 16.44 2.86 -0.28
C VAL A 839 17.75 2.62 -1.01
N CYS A 840 17.99 1.40 -1.50
CA CYS A 840 19.17 1.11 -2.30
C CYS A 840 19.07 1.76 -3.69
N GLU A 841 20.10 2.49 -4.11
CA GLU A 841 20.33 2.83 -5.52
C GLU A 841 20.60 1.54 -6.33
N TYR A 842 19.55 0.86 -6.79
CA TYR A 842 19.67 -0.13 -7.85
C TYR A 842 19.80 0.58 -9.19
N SER A 843 20.98 0.48 -9.80
CA SER A 843 21.24 0.98 -11.14
C SER A 843 20.57 0.11 -12.20
N ASP A 844 19.28 0.31 -12.47
CA ASP A 844 18.72 -0.05 -13.78
C ASP A 844 17.40 0.67 -14.14
N THR A 845 17.16 0.85 -15.44
CA THR A 845 16.37 1.97 -15.98
C THR A 845 14.85 1.72 -16.02
N THR A 846 14.24 1.12 -14.99
CA THR A 846 12.83 0.65 -15.05
C THR A 846 11.93 0.88 -13.81
N LEU A 847 12.40 1.50 -12.73
CA LEU A 847 11.65 1.58 -11.45
C LEU A 847 11.62 2.95 -10.73
N SER A 848 11.74 4.08 -11.45
CA SER A 848 11.70 5.42 -10.83
C SER A 848 10.38 5.78 -10.13
N THR A 849 9.27 5.11 -10.47
CA THR A 849 7.95 5.35 -9.86
C THR A 849 7.77 4.77 -8.45
N SER A 850 8.70 3.94 -7.96
CA SER A 850 8.61 3.31 -6.63
C SER A 850 9.23 4.14 -5.50
N THR A 851 10.17 5.03 -5.80
CA THR A 851 10.91 5.87 -4.83
C THR A 851 10.03 6.98 -4.27
N ASP A 852 9.30 7.69 -5.15
CA ASP A 852 8.56 8.92 -4.82
C ASP A 852 7.43 8.73 -3.77
N GLY A 853 6.87 7.52 -3.68
CA GLY A 853 5.86 7.20 -2.65
C GLY A 853 6.43 6.70 -1.33
N PHE A 854 7.66 6.17 -1.33
CA PHE A 854 8.21 5.45 -0.18
C PHE A 854 8.99 6.37 0.78
N VAL A 855 9.74 7.32 0.23
CA VAL A 855 10.52 8.29 1.01
C VAL A 855 9.61 9.21 1.87
N PRO A 856 8.47 9.75 1.37
CA PRO A 856 7.56 10.54 2.22
C PRO A 856 6.93 9.74 3.37
N PHE A 857 6.62 8.46 3.15
CA PHE A 857 6.08 7.56 4.18
C PHE A 857 7.10 7.28 5.30
N LEU A 858 8.36 7.03 4.92
CA LEU A 858 9.47 6.90 5.87
C LEU A 858 9.75 8.22 6.60
N THR A 859 9.68 9.35 5.90
CA THR A 859 9.83 10.71 6.49
C THR A 859 8.81 10.94 7.60
N ALA A 860 7.53 10.62 7.36
CA ALA A 860 6.46 10.73 8.35
C ALA A 860 6.65 9.75 9.53
N SER A 861 7.18 8.55 9.26
CA SER A 861 7.49 7.55 10.30
C SER A 861 8.62 8.02 11.21
N ILE A 862 9.71 8.56 10.64
CA ILE A 862 10.84 9.15 11.39
C ILE A 862 10.37 10.31 12.27
N PHE A 863 9.54 11.21 11.70
CA PHE A 863 8.93 12.33 12.45
C PHE A 863 8.18 11.82 13.69
N LEU A 864 7.33 10.80 13.54
CA LEU A 864 6.54 10.24 14.64
C LEU A 864 7.41 9.55 15.70
N SER A 865 8.53 8.94 15.29
CA SER A 865 9.49 8.31 16.19
C SER A 865 10.15 9.31 17.14
N CYS A 866 10.52 10.49 16.62
CA CYS A 866 11.27 11.49 17.37
C CYS A 866 10.39 12.29 18.33
N THR A 867 9.12 12.50 18.01
CA THR A 867 8.16 13.14 18.92
C THR A 867 7.81 12.23 20.11
N LEU A 868 7.68 10.92 19.89
CA LEU A 868 7.34 9.92 20.92
C LEU A 868 8.50 9.50 21.85
N ASN A 869 9.74 9.94 21.59
CA ASN A 869 10.92 9.62 22.40
C ASN A 869 11.37 10.79 23.31
N ARG A 870 10.70 11.94 23.28
CA ARG A 870 11.08 13.15 24.06
C ARG A 870 9.91 13.89 24.74
N SER A 871 8.70 13.35 24.64
CA SER A 871 7.64 13.50 25.66
C SER A 871 7.92 12.53 26.80
#